data_AF-A0A0K2T566-F1
#
_entry.id   AF-A0A0K2T566-F1
#
_cell.length_a   1.000
_cell.length_b   1.000
_cell.length_c   1.000
_cell.angle_alpha   90.00
_cell.angle_beta   90.00
_cell.angle_gamma   90.00
#
_symmetry.space_group_name_H-M   'P 1'
#
loop_
_entity.id
_entity.type
_entity.pdbx_description
1 polymer ?
#
loop_
_entity_poly.entity_id
_entity_poly.type
_entity_poly.pdbx_seq_one_letter_code
_entity_poly.pdbx_strand_id
1 'polypeptide(L)'
;MEAKEYWSDKPFFTSPKKDTDHYATRQPIFVQLLGAAFRVSQCSWLTVDQRVNVENCIRTLSEVAKSRGIAIPSDLDIQVTAMFNKAAMISRQTTSKWMQVARGPKREISSATLHMKMDRTIIEGLQDIVSVLEDHLKPLVQAELSVLVDILYRPELLFPVGTEARRKCESGGFISRLITHTARLLEEKHDSLCAKILQTLREMMAVDPEYGEKGDSLRISLLVRYFEKFPLPPMQMSATSNTSIPVSHGPGAKFLKRAQLTLHAIQCHLDYQGASKLIVDLVIKSSNNTKIFAEVVELGSALLEGGNMDIQKSLYEQLSSGEVSQSFFKVFHVKMNEAQTEIKSTVVVNTSDIPARTQEEKDPNKVDIEKVVRKRTKCSGGVVLTEDLREELDNAAMATQQAYLSSRVGTVGDDVSLFGLPSITTNLEDLLAEKVDRAKEKEEENRLSPKIAIMKPILRFLQLLCENHNRRMQNLLRDQHNKTKYNLVSETLILLDVICGSTTGGLGLLGLYINENNVLLINQILETLTEYCQGPCYENQACIATHESNGLGIITALILNDINPLGKNRMDLVLELKNNASKLLLAIMESRTSDNENIAEKIIYNMNPRQLVEVACKAYYQETLDEDEEMNEDAVSPKVVGHNIYILCHQLALYNKEIGILLKPNSEIMDLKTCDALRYYYNHTAQIEIARQDRSLEQIVFPIPEICEYLTEETKIRVFRDSERDAQGSKVSDFFNKIDDMFAEMNWQKKLRSNPALYWVSRHMSLWSYIIFVINVFVNCIVATFFPFSDSLPNAGPHLSGLIWAFLLISAAIVITVPSSIAIKCLIMASILRMIVSLGPEFAVSFLGVSIVFFKGIHLVSIMGNMGTFNKPIKQILFNAELAYNIGYLILCITGLFIHPFFFSILLFDVVYREETLLNVMKSVTRNGRSILLTAVFAIILVYSFSIVGFIFFRDDFVMDTENLPSVDCSSTHNSDSEEPHDKYSKKFNENCISTEGTEGKERACESLFMCIVTTMNQGLRNGGGIGDVLRSPSSSETLYPARVIYDMLFFFVVIIIVLNLIFGVIIDTFADLRSEKQQKEEIIKNSCFICGLERKAFDNKHVTFEDHFHFEHNMWHYLYFIVLIKVKDPTEFTGPESYVHEMVKHRCLEWFPRLKAISLAVEDVDGEQNEWRSLHNQLEATQGLVQILSSQLTELRDQMTEQRKQKQRMGLLNTTPSLLNLGNGVLQQQQQHYQQNQALSNDRN
;
A
#
# COMPACT_ATOMS: atom_id res chain seq x y z
N MET A 1 -20.57 52.75 50.66
CA MET A 1 -21.33 51.57 50.21
C MET A 1 -22.00 50.84 51.37
N GLU A 2 -21.48 50.87 52.61
CA GLU A 2 -22.13 50.20 53.76
C GLU A 2 -23.44 50.85 54.29
N ALA A 3 -23.80 52.05 53.85
CA ALA A 3 -25.12 52.64 54.16
C ALA A 3 -26.24 52.21 53.20
N LYS A 4 -25.89 51.54 52.08
CA LYS A 4 -26.83 51.12 51.03
C LYS A 4 -27.43 49.74 51.33
N GLU A 5 -26.71 48.88 52.05
CA GLU A 5 -27.22 47.57 52.51
C GLU A 5 -28.19 47.67 53.69
N TYR A 6 -28.18 48.77 54.48
CA TYR A 6 -28.97 48.81 55.71
C TYR A 6 -30.45 49.18 55.53
N TRP A 7 -30.91 49.51 54.32
CA TRP A 7 -32.28 50.03 54.08
C TRP A 7 -33.00 49.55 52.80
N SER A 8 -32.47 48.57 52.04
CA SER A 8 -33.10 48.13 50.78
C SER A 8 -33.89 46.81 50.83
N ASP A 9 -33.98 46.11 51.96
CA ASP A 9 -34.76 44.86 51.99
C ASP A 9 -36.25 45.10 52.31
N LYS A 10 -37.07 45.14 51.25
CA LYS A 10 -38.42 44.54 51.23
C LYS A 10 -38.68 43.98 49.83
N PRO A 11 -38.86 42.65 49.73
CA PRO A 11 -40.14 42.09 50.15
C PRO A 11 -39.98 40.86 51.07
N PHE A 12 -40.22 41.03 52.36
CA PHE A 12 -40.55 39.92 53.26
C PHE A 12 -41.49 40.36 54.40
N PHE A 13 -42.57 41.10 54.09
CA PHE A 13 -43.59 41.42 55.10
C PHE A 13 -44.97 41.60 54.47
N THR A 14 -45.59 40.48 54.08
CA THR A 14 -47.05 40.31 54.10
C THR A 14 -47.42 39.57 55.38
N SER A 15 -47.50 40.30 56.49
CA SER A 15 -48.28 39.86 57.67
C SER A 15 -48.63 41.09 58.53
N PRO A 16 -49.89 41.23 58.97
CA PRO A 16 -50.32 42.39 59.73
C PRO A 16 -50.17 42.14 61.23
N LYS A 17 -49.10 42.63 61.87
CA LYS A 17 -49.12 42.95 63.30
C LYS A 17 -48.34 44.23 63.59
N LYS A 18 -48.99 45.10 64.37
CA LYS A 18 -48.51 46.39 64.89
C LYS A 18 -47.23 46.18 65.70
N ASP A 19 -46.24 47.07 65.51
CA ASP A 19 -45.34 47.55 66.57
C ASP A 19 -44.77 48.92 66.13
N THR A 20 -45.07 49.96 66.90
CA THR A 20 -44.97 51.38 66.49
C THR A 20 -43.89 52.17 67.24
N ASP A 21 -42.78 51.56 67.68
CA ASP A 21 -41.82 52.25 68.57
C ASP A 21 -40.36 52.36 68.08
N HIS A 22 -40.02 51.99 66.83
CA HIS A 22 -38.62 52.03 66.35
C HIS A 22 -38.17 53.30 65.63
N TYR A 23 -39.04 54.31 65.43
CA TYR A 23 -38.71 55.47 64.60
C TYR A 23 -37.93 56.59 65.32
N ALA A 24 -37.94 56.64 66.67
CA ALA A 24 -37.38 57.78 67.41
C ALA A 24 -35.84 57.75 67.57
N THR A 25 -35.18 56.60 67.46
CA THR A 25 -33.73 56.46 67.76
C THR A 25 -32.79 56.64 66.56
N ARG A 26 -33.29 56.67 65.31
CA ARG A 26 -32.45 56.74 64.09
C ARG A 26 -32.49 58.08 63.33
N GLN A 27 -33.39 58.98 63.70
CA GLN A 27 -33.52 60.32 63.09
C GLN A 27 -32.25 61.20 63.20
N PRO A 28 -31.56 61.31 64.35
CA PRO A 28 -30.40 62.21 64.45
C PRO A 28 -29.21 61.77 63.59
N ILE A 29 -29.02 60.46 63.41
CA ILE A 29 -27.94 59.90 62.57
C ILE A 29 -28.17 60.25 61.09
N PHE A 30 -29.41 60.13 60.62
CA PHE A 30 -29.77 60.49 59.25
C PHE A 30 -29.55 61.99 58.97
N VAL A 31 -29.94 62.85 59.92
CA VAL A 31 -29.73 64.30 59.82
C VAL A 31 -28.23 64.65 59.83
N GLN A 32 -27.42 63.97 60.65
CA GLN A 32 -25.96 64.15 60.66
C GLN A 32 -25.31 63.73 59.33
N LEU A 33 -25.75 62.61 58.74
CA LEU A 33 -25.27 62.13 57.44
C LEU A 33 -25.63 63.09 56.30
N LEU A 34 -26.88 63.59 56.27
CA LEU A 34 -27.30 64.58 55.27
C LEU A 34 -26.51 65.89 55.42
N GLY A 35 -26.27 66.34 56.66
CA GLY A 35 -25.43 67.51 56.95
C GLY A 35 -23.95 67.30 56.63
N ALA A 36 -23.42 66.08 56.75
CA ALA A 36 -22.06 65.75 56.33
C ALA A 36 -21.93 65.73 54.80
N ALA A 37 -22.88 65.10 54.09
CA ALA A 37 -22.91 65.07 52.63
C ALA A 37 -23.01 66.48 52.03
N PHE A 38 -23.83 67.35 52.62
CA PHE A 38 -23.91 68.76 52.21
C PHE A 38 -22.58 69.52 52.42
N ARG A 39 -21.85 69.27 53.50
CA ARG A 39 -20.53 69.89 53.71
C ARG A 39 -19.49 69.39 52.70
N VAL A 40 -19.59 68.13 52.27
CA VAL A 40 -18.72 67.56 51.23
C VAL A 40 -18.99 68.22 49.87
N SER A 41 -20.25 68.52 49.50
CA SER A 41 -20.54 69.19 48.23
C SER A 41 -19.94 70.61 48.14
N GLN A 42 -19.75 71.28 49.29
CA GLN A 42 -19.13 72.61 49.38
C GLN A 42 -17.59 72.60 49.36
N CYS A 43 -16.95 71.42 49.37
CA CYS A 43 -15.49 71.32 49.33
C CYS A 43 -14.94 71.69 47.96
N SER A 44 -13.92 72.55 47.90
CA SER A 44 -13.35 73.10 46.67
C SER A 44 -12.53 72.11 45.84
N TRP A 45 -12.11 70.99 46.44
CA TRP A 45 -11.28 69.97 45.79
C TRP A 45 -12.07 68.91 44.99
N LEU A 46 -13.41 68.91 45.05
CA LEU A 46 -14.23 68.03 44.21
C LEU A 46 -14.26 68.51 42.76
N THR A 47 -14.09 67.57 41.83
CA THR A 47 -14.30 67.81 40.40
C THR A 47 -15.78 68.02 40.08
N VAL A 48 -16.08 68.68 38.96
CA VAL A 48 -17.45 69.11 38.61
C VAL A 48 -18.42 67.92 38.55
N ASP A 49 -18.04 66.82 37.91
CA ASP A 49 -18.89 65.62 37.81
C ASP A 49 -19.10 64.92 39.16
N GLN A 50 -18.06 64.89 40.02
CA GLN A 50 -18.18 64.32 41.35
C GLN A 50 -19.09 65.19 42.24
N ARG A 51 -19.00 66.52 42.13
CA ARG A 51 -19.88 67.44 42.86
C ARG A 51 -21.34 67.25 42.44
N VAL A 52 -21.63 67.09 41.14
CA VAL A 52 -22.99 66.81 40.64
C VAL A 52 -23.53 65.48 41.17
N ASN A 53 -22.70 64.44 41.26
CA ASN A 53 -23.11 63.15 41.82
C ASN A 53 -23.42 63.24 43.32
N VAL A 54 -22.63 64.00 44.09
CA VAL A 54 -22.90 64.26 45.51
C VAL A 54 -24.18 65.09 45.68
N GLU A 55 -24.40 66.11 44.84
CA GLU A 55 -25.63 66.92 44.85
C GLU A 55 -26.88 66.08 44.53
N ASN A 56 -26.80 65.16 43.56
CA ASN A 56 -27.88 64.23 43.25
C ASN A 56 -28.15 63.28 44.42
N CYS A 57 -27.12 62.76 45.09
CA CYS A 57 -27.27 61.94 46.29
C CYS A 57 -27.97 62.70 47.43
N ILE A 58 -27.59 63.97 47.66
CA ILE A 58 -28.25 64.85 48.64
C ILE A 58 -29.72 65.06 48.26
N ARG A 59 -30.05 65.18 46.97
CA ARG A 59 -31.45 65.33 46.49
C ARG A 59 -32.27 64.10 46.82
N THR A 60 -31.76 62.92 46.48
CA THR A 60 -32.46 61.66 46.74
C THR A 60 -32.63 61.43 48.24
N LEU A 61 -31.61 61.73 49.06
CA LEU A 61 -31.71 61.62 50.52
C LEU A 61 -32.73 62.61 51.11
N SER A 62 -32.78 63.85 50.61
CA SER A 62 -33.78 64.84 51.04
C SER A 62 -35.21 64.42 50.67
N GLU A 63 -35.43 63.88 49.47
CA GLU A 63 -36.73 63.37 49.02
C GLU A 63 -37.17 62.13 49.82
N VAL A 64 -36.24 61.23 50.14
CA VAL A 64 -36.51 60.08 51.00
C VAL A 64 -36.87 60.52 52.43
N ALA A 65 -36.23 61.56 52.95
CA ALA A 65 -36.57 62.11 54.26
C ALA A 65 -37.99 62.71 54.28
N LYS A 66 -38.35 63.48 53.24
CA LYS A 66 -39.68 64.10 53.09
C LYS A 66 -40.78 63.05 52.89
N SER A 67 -40.54 62.04 52.07
CA SER A 67 -41.49 60.95 51.83
C SER A 67 -41.71 60.02 53.04
N ARG A 68 -40.73 59.93 53.94
CA ARG A 68 -40.83 59.13 55.17
C ARG A 68 -41.15 59.93 56.44
N GLY A 69 -41.45 61.23 56.31
CA GLY A 69 -41.85 62.08 57.44
C GLY A 69 -40.74 62.36 58.46
N ILE A 70 -39.46 62.24 58.07
CA ILE A 70 -38.31 62.50 58.95
C ILE A 70 -38.11 64.02 59.03
N ALA A 71 -38.29 64.61 60.22
CA ALA A 71 -38.11 66.05 60.39
C ALA A 71 -36.62 66.43 60.29
N ILE A 72 -36.26 67.14 59.22
CA ILE A 72 -34.94 67.76 59.03
C ILE A 72 -34.98 69.14 59.74
N PRO A 73 -33.93 69.53 60.50
CA PRO A 73 -33.84 70.88 61.06
C PRO A 73 -33.98 71.94 59.96
N SER A 74 -34.79 72.97 60.21
CA SER A 74 -35.14 74.00 59.22
C SER A 74 -33.92 74.62 58.54
N ASP A 75 -32.84 74.84 59.29
CA ASP A 75 -31.63 75.48 58.79
C ASP A 75 -30.91 74.62 57.73
N LEU A 76 -30.94 73.30 57.87
CA LEU A 76 -30.32 72.37 56.92
C LEU A 76 -31.19 72.19 55.67
N ASP A 77 -32.52 72.14 55.81
CA ASP A 77 -33.43 72.02 54.66
C ASP A 77 -33.41 73.29 53.78
N ILE A 78 -33.26 74.47 54.39
CA ILE A 78 -33.09 75.73 53.65
C ILE A 78 -31.77 75.73 52.87
N GLN A 79 -30.66 75.27 53.46
CA GLN A 79 -29.36 75.20 52.79
C GLN A 79 -29.34 74.21 51.63
N VAL A 80 -29.95 73.03 51.79
CA VAL A 80 -30.08 72.01 50.73
C VAL A 80 -30.96 72.53 49.59
N THR A 81 -32.06 73.20 49.90
CA THR A 81 -32.96 73.78 48.89
C THR A 81 -32.30 74.95 48.12
N ALA A 82 -31.51 75.78 48.81
CA ALA A 82 -30.76 76.87 48.18
C ALA A 82 -29.65 76.38 47.23
N MET A 83 -29.01 75.25 47.55
CA MET A 83 -28.01 74.61 46.67
C MET A 83 -28.61 74.18 45.34
N PHE A 84 -29.80 73.58 45.33
CA PHE A 84 -30.47 73.17 44.08
C PHE A 84 -30.87 74.36 43.20
N ASN A 85 -31.28 75.48 43.80
CA ASN A 85 -31.61 76.69 43.06
C ASN A 85 -30.39 77.33 42.40
N LYS A 86 -29.20 77.25 43.04
CA LYS A 86 -27.94 77.78 42.51
C LYS A 86 -27.37 76.91 41.38
N ALA A 87 -27.48 75.58 41.48
CA ALA A 87 -27.08 74.64 40.43
C ALA A 87 -27.95 74.75 39.16
N ALA A 88 -29.26 74.99 39.32
CA ALA A 88 -30.19 75.18 38.19
C ALA A 88 -29.95 76.47 37.39
N MET A 89 -29.38 77.53 38.00
CA MET A 89 -29.05 78.78 37.31
C MET A 89 -27.83 78.67 36.38
N ILE A 90 -26.80 77.90 36.77
CA ILE A 90 -25.56 77.71 36.00
C ILE A 90 -25.80 76.83 34.77
N SER A 91 -26.67 75.82 34.88
CA SER A 91 -27.09 74.96 33.76
C SER A 91 -27.81 75.75 32.66
N ARG A 92 -28.64 76.76 33.02
CA ARG A 92 -29.39 77.56 32.04
C ARG A 92 -28.51 78.53 31.22
N GLN A 93 -27.42 79.05 31.76
CA GLN A 93 -26.54 80.01 31.06
C GLN A 93 -25.62 79.37 30.02
N THR A 94 -25.24 78.10 30.18
CA THR A 94 -24.37 77.38 29.23
C THR A 94 -25.14 76.76 28.06
N THR A 95 -26.43 76.44 28.24
CA THR A 95 -27.29 75.86 27.19
C THR A 95 -27.76 76.83 26.11
N SER A 96 -27.66 78.16 26.30
CA SER A 96 -28.19 79.12 25.30
C SER A 96 -27.26 79.38 24.11
N LYS A 97 -25.96 79.10 24.23
CA LYS A 97 -24.99 79.28 23.12
C LYS A 97 -24.87 78.06 22.19
N TRP A 98 -25.37 76.89 22.60
CA TRP A 98 -25.29 75.65 21.81
C TRP A 98 -26.54 75.37 20.95
N MET A 99 -27.62 76.14 21.13
CA MET A 99 -28.92 75.90 20.48
C MET A 99 -29.10 76.56 19.10
N GLN A 100 -28.04 76.84 18.35
CA GLN A 100 -28.15 77.35 16.97
C GLN A 100 -27.63 76.42 15.85
N VAL A 101 -27.12 75.20 16.15
CA VAL A 101 -26.53 74.34 15.08
C VAL A 101 -27.22 72.99 14.85
N ALA A 102 -28.22 72.57 15.62
CA ALA A 102 -28.85 71.25 15.41
C ALA A 102 -30.37 71.32 15.16
N ARG A 103 -30.76 71.42 13.88
CA ARG A 103 -32.10 71.01 13.43
C ARG A 103 -31.99 69.65 12.74
N GLY A 104 -32.30 68.60 13.49
CA GLY A 104 -32.57 67.23 13.04
C GLY A 104 -33.44 66.54 14.12
N PRO A 105 -34.37 65.63 13.76
CA PRO A 105 -35.47 65.24 14.64
C PRO A 105 -35.00 64.31 15.77
N LYS A 106 -35.38 64.63 17.01
CA LYS A 106 -35.10 63.83 18.21
C LYS A 106 -35.96 62.56 18.20
N ARG A 107 -35.32 61.39 18.15
CA ARG A 107 -35.91 60.10 18.54
C ARG A 107 -35.56 59.92 20.03
N GLU A 108 -36.55 60.01 20.91
CA GLU A 108 -36.36 59.73 22.34
C GLU A 108 -36.06 58.23 22.53
N ILE A 109 -34.84 57.91 22.94
CA ILE A 109 -34.47 56.57 23.39
C ILE A 109 -34.94 56.45 24.84
N SER A 110 -36.06 55.74 25.03
CA SER A 110 -36.63 55.39 26.33
C SER A 110 -35.65 54.57 27.18
N SER A 111 -35.69 54.74 28.50
CA SER A 111 -34.88 54.00 29.50
C SER A 111 -34.96 52.47 29.36
N ALA A 112 -36.03 51.93 28.77
CA ALA A 112 -36.17 50.52 28.42
C ALA A 112 -35.11 50.03 27.42
N THR A 113 -34.63 50.88 26.51
CA THR A 113 -33.62 50.51 25.49
C THR A 113 -32.20 50.49 26.08
N LEU A 114 -31.94 51.24 27.16
CA LEU A 114 -30.69 51.15 27.93
C LEU A 114 -30.66 49.91 28.82
N HIS A 115 -31.79 49.56 29.45
CA HIS A 115 -31.95 48.29 30.17
C HIS A 115 -31.83 47.07 29.23
N MET A 116 -32.50 47.07 28.07
CA MET A 116 -32.34 45.98 27.09
C MET A 116 -30.90 45.85 26.57
N LYS A 117 -30.13 46.94 26.48
CA LYS A 117 -28.70 46.86 26.11
C LYS A 117 -27.87 46.23 27.21
N MET A 118 -28.07 46.62 28.47
CA MET A 118 -27.39 45.99 29.62
C MET A 118 -27.80 44.53 29.79
N ASP A 119 -29.08 44.21 29.62
CA ASP A 119 -29.61 42.83 29.68
C ASP A 119 -29.03 41.99 28.53
N ARG A 120 -28.89 42.56 27.32
CA ARG A 120 -28.22 41.90 26.18
C ARG A 120 -26.74 41.66 26.46
N THR A 121 -26.00 42.63 27.02
CA THR A 121 -24.59 42.43 27.40
C THR A 121 -24.43 41.38 28.50
N ILE A 122 -25.39 41.28 29.43
CA ILE A 122 -25.41 40.22 30.45
C ILE A 122 -25.69 38.85 29.80
N ILE A 123 -26.62 38.77 28.85
CA ILE A 123 -26.93 37.54 28.11
C ILE A 123 -25.74 37.09 27.25
N GLU A 124 -25.11 38.01 26.52
CA GLU A 124 -23.92 37.75 25.71
C GLU A 124 -22.77 37.26 26.61
N GLY A 125 -22.51 37.95 27.74
CA GLY A 125 -21.51 37.50 28.71
C GLY A 125 -21.84 36.13 29.35
N LEU A 126 -23.13 35.81 29.55
CA LEU A 126 -23.55 34.49 30.04
C LEU A 126 -23.40 33.41 28.96
N GLN A 127 -23.70 33.72 27.70
CA GLN A 127 -23.51 32.81 26.56
C GLN A 127 -22.03 32.51 26.35
N ASP A 128 -21.16 33.51 26.47
CA ASP A 128 -19.71 33.32 26.40
C ASP A 128 -19.21 32.41 27.53
N ILE A 129 -19.67 32.64 28.76
CA ILE A 129 -19.34 31.76 29.91
C ILE A 129 -19.86 30.33 29.67
N VAL A 130 -21.09 30.17 29.18
CA VAL A 130 -21.66 28.86 28.88
C VAL A 130 -20.89 28.16 27.78
N SER A 131 -20.50 28.86 26.71
CA SER A 131 -19.68 28.30 25.62
C SER A 131 -18.31 27.84 26.12
N VAL A 132 -17.63 28.67 26.92
CA VAL A 132 -16.33 28.32 27.50
C VAL A 132 -16.44 27.14 28.47
N LEU A 133 -17.50 27.09 29.28
CA LEU A 133 -17.76 25.95 30.16
C LEU A 133 -18.08 24.69 29.36
N GLU A 134 -18.87 24.78 28.29
CA GLU A 134 -19.19 23.66 27.42
C GLU A 134 -17.91 23.11 26.77
N ASP A 135 -17.05 23.97 26.22
CA ASP A 135 -15.79 23.58 25.60
C ASP A 135 -14.83 22.91 26.61
N HIS A 136 -14.76 23.42 27.84
CA HIS A 136 -13.92 22.83 28.88
C HIS A 136 -14.49 21.52 29.47
N LEU A 137 -15.81 21.40 29.59
CA LEU A 137 -16.46 20.24 30.20
C LEU A 137 -16.70 19.10 29.20
N LYS A 138 -16.89 19.39 27.91
CA LYS A 138 -17.15 18.39 26.87
C LYS A 138 -16.15 17.22 26.86
N PRO A 139 -14.82 17.41 26.88
CA PRO A 139 -13.88 16.29 26.95
C PRO A 139 -13.97 15.50 28.26
N LEU A 140 -14.30 16.16 29.38
CA LEU A 140 -14.49 15.50 30.68
C LEU A 140 -15.76 14.65 30.71
N VAL A 141 -16.86 15.16 30.14
CA VAL A 141 -18.13 14.42 30.02
C VAL A 141 -17.95 13.23 29.08
N GLN A 142 -17.25 13.40 27.97
CA GLN A 142 -16.91 12.28 27.08
C GLN A 142 -16.04 11.22 27.78
N ALA A 143 -15.05 11.65 28.56
CA ALA A 143 -14.24 10.76 29.37
C ALA A 143 -15.08 10.01 30.42
N GLU A 144 -16.01 10.68 31.11
CA GLU A 144 -16.93 10.06 32.07
C GLU A 144 -17.83 9.01 31.40
N LEU A 145 -18.46 9.36 30.27
CA LEU A 145 -19.30 8.42 29.51
C LEU A 145 -18.50 7.22 29.01
N SER A 146 -17.24 7.43 28.63
CA SER A 146 -16.36 6.35 28.16
C SER A 146 -16.04 5.29 29.22
N VAL A 147 -16.12 5.63 30.52
CA VAL A 147 -15.92 4.66 31.61
C VAL A 147 -17.00 3.57 31.58
N LEU A 148 -18.19 3.87 31.06
CA LEU A 148 -19.24 2.85 30.91
C LEU A 148 -18.80 1.73 29.96
N VAL A 149 -18.09 2.06 28.88
CA VAL A 149 -17.53 1.09 27.93
C VAL A 149 -16.50 0.20 28.64
N ASP A 150 -15.62 0.79 29.45
CA ASP A 150 -14.65 0.04 30.26
C ASP A 150 -15.32 -0.93 31.24
N ILE A 151 -16.45 -0.51 31.83
CA ILE A 151 -17.27 -1.35 32.71
C ILE A 151 -17.90 -2.51 31.94
N LEU A 152 -18.40 -2.28 30.73
CA LEU A 152 -19.03 -3.31 29.92
C LEU A 152 -18.04 -4.37 29.40
N TYR A 153 -16.76 -4.03 29.23
CA TYR A 153 -15.74 -5.05 28.94
C TYR A 153 -15.50 -6.01 30.11
N ARG A 154 -15.58 -5.51 31.36
CA ARG A 154 -15.22 -6.26 32.58
C ARG A 154 -16.27 -6.11 33.70
N PRO A 155 -17.54 -6.45 33.46
CA PRO A 155 -18.62 -6.26 34.43
C PRO A 155 -18.42 -7.10 35.70
N GLU A 156 -17.69 -8.21 35.61
CA GLU A 156 -17.41 -9.11 36.73
C GLU A 156 -16.53 -8.49 37.82
N LEU A 157 -15.73 -7.48 37.49
CA LEU A 157 -14.85 -6.83 38.46
C LEU A 157 -15.61 -5.95 39.47
N LEU A 158 -16.86 -5.58 39.16
CA LEU A 158 -17.76 -4.91 40.10
C LEU A 158 -18.25 -5.85 41.22
N PHE A 159 -18.11 -7.16 41.04
CA PHE A 159 -18.62 -8.17 41.97
C PHE A 159 -17.47 -8.90 42.70
N PRO A 160 -17.62 -9.17 44.01
CA PRO A 160 -16.64 -9.93 44.78
C PRO A 160 -16.36 -11.32 44.20
N VAL A 161 -15.11 -11.77 44.33
CA VAL A 161 -14.64 -13.08 43.85
C VAL A 161 -15.44 -14.21 44.51
N GLY A 162 -15.93 -15.17 43.71
CA GLY A 162 -16.69 -16.35 44.19
C GLY A 162 -18.22 -16.21 44.20
N THR A 163 -18.77 -15.03 43.87
CA THR A 163 -20.22 -14.82 43.75
C THR A 163 -20.80 -15.45 42.47
N GLU A 164 -22.08 -15.81 42.49
CA GLU A 164 -22.79 -16.28 41.28
C GLU A 164 -22.92 -15.18 40.22
N ALA A 165 -23.14 -13.93 40.66
CA ALA A 165 -23.18 -12.76 39.80
C ALA A 165 -21.87 -12.61 39.00
N ARG A 166 -20.72 -12.76 39.67
CA ARG A 166 -19.41 -12.72 39.01
C ARG A 166 -19.27 -13.82 37.95
N ARG A 167 -19.63 -15.07 38.26
CA ARG A 167 -19.56 -16.18 37.29
C ARG A 167 -20.46 -15.96 36.07
N LYS A 168 -21.67 -15.41 36.26
CA LYS A 168 -22.60 -15.07 35.17
C LYS A 168 -22.10 -13.90 34.31
N CYS A 169 -21.40 -12.95 34.91
CA CYS A 169 -20.74 -11.87 34.19
C CYS A 169 -19.51 -12.36 33.42
N GLU A 170 -18.67 -13.21 34.04
CA GLU A 170 -17.48 -13.83 33.41
C GLU A 170 -17.85 -14.67 32.18
N SER A 171 -19.01 -15.32 32.17
CA SER A 171 -19.51 -16.07 31.00
C SER A 171 -20.17 -15.19 29.93
N GLY A 172 -20.14 -13.87 30.05
CA GLY A 172 -20.79 -12.92 29.13
C GLY A 172 -22.32 -12.79 29.28
N GLY A 173 -22.93 -13.45 30.28
CA GLY A 173 -24.38 -13.51 30.43
C GLY A 173 -25.05 -12.15 30.67
N PHE A 174 -24.33 -11.17 31.22
CA PHE A 174 -24.81 -9.80 31.35
C PHE A 174 -25.02 -9.14 29.98
N ILE A 175 -24.03 -9.22 29.09
CA ILE A 175 -24.08 -8.63 27.74
C ILE A 175 -25.17 -9.32 26.91
N SER A 176 -25.26 -10.66 26.93
CA SER A 176 -26.34 -11.37 26.24
C SER A 176 -27.73 -10.95 26.72
N ARG A 177 -27.90 -10.76 28.04
CA ARG A 177 -29.17 -10.29 28.59
C ARG A 177 -29.47 -8.86 28.20
N LEU A 178 -28.45 -7.98 28.18
CA LEU A 178 -28.57 -6.60 27.72
C LEU A 178 -29.04 -6.55 26.26
N ILE A 179 -28.36 -7.28 25.36
CA ILE A 179 -28.73 -7.42 23.94
C ILE A 179 -30.17 -7.91 23.79
N THR A 180 -30.54 -8.98 24.49
CA THR A 180 -31.91 -9.54 24.42
C THR A 180 -32.97 -8.56 24.93
N HIS A 181 -32.64 -7.74 25.94
CA HIS A 181 -33.55 -6.77 26.51
C HIS A 181 -33.74 -5.55 25.60
N THR A 182 -32.70 -5.13 24.86
CA THR A 182 -32.77 -4.03 23.88
C THR A 182 -33.88 -4.26 22.86
N ALA A 183 -34.07 -5.49 22.39
CA ALA A 183 -35.16 -5.84 21.47
C ALA A 183 -36.56 -5.62 22.06
N ARG A 184 -36.74 -5.78 23.38
CA ARG A 184 -38.02 -5.55 24.06
C ARG A 184 -38.26 -4.09 24.37
N LEU A 185 -37.22 -3.32 24.66
CA LEU A 185 -37.32 -1.88 24.93
C LEU A 185 -37.96 -1.12 23.76
N LEU A 186 -37.73 -1.58 22.52
CA LEU A 186 -38.41 -1.03 21.35
C LEU A 186 -39.92 -1.32 21.35
N GLU A 187 -40.33 -2.52 21.78
CA GLU A 187 -41.76 -2.88 21.91
C GLU A 187 -42.45 -2.08 23.02
N GLU A 188 -41.72 -1.78 24.10
CA GLU A 188 -42.18 -0.97 25.23
C GLU A 188 -42.11 0.56 24.97
N LYS A 189 -41.69 0.99 23.77
CA LYS A 189 -41.55 2.40 23.34
C LYS A 189 -40.54 3.23 24.15
N HIS A 190 -39.50 2.61 24.67
CA HIS A 190 -38.39 3.28 25.36
C HIS A 190 -37.26 3.66 24.39
N ASP A 191 -37.61 4.43 23.36
CA ASP A 191 -36.76 4.73 22.19
C ASP A 191 -35.43 5.40 22.54
N SER A 192 -35.42 6.33 23.51
CA SER A 192 -34.22 7.05 23.92
C SER A 192 -33.21 6.16 24.65
N LEU A 193 -33.68 5.18 25.42
CA LEU A 193 -32.84 4.22 26.11
C LEU A 193 -32.30 3.18 25.13
N CYS A 194 -33.13 2.71 24.20
CA CYS A 194 -32.71 1.81 23.13
C CYS A 194 -31.57 2.42 22.30
N ALA A 195 -31.72 3.68 21.85
CA ALA A 195 -30.68 4.37 21.10
C ALA A 195 -29.37 4.50 21.88
N LYS A 196 -29.42 4.86 23.17
CA LYS A 196 -28.23 4.94 24.03
C LYS A 196 -27.50 3.60 24.16
N ILE A 197 -28.25 2.50 24.35
CA ILE A 197 -27.63 1.17 24.48
C ILE A 197 -26.93 0.77 23.16
N LEU A 198 -27.56 1.02 22.01
CA LEU A 198 -26.96 0.75 20.70
C LEU A 198 -25.68 1.57 20.49
N GLN A 199 -25.71 2.87 20.85
CA GLN A 199 -24.55 3.74 20.79
C GLN A 199 -23.41 3.21 21.69
N THR A 200 -23.70 2.81 22.93
CA THR A 200 -22.69 2.27 23.84
C THR A 200 -22.10 0.95 23.35
N LEU A 201 -22.92 0.05 22.77
CA LEU A 201 -22.42 -1.20 22.15
C LEU A 201 -21.51 -0.91 20.96
N ARG A 202 -21.80 0.13 20.17
CA ARG A 202 -20.93 0.60 19.09
C ARG A 202 -19.62 1.17 19.61
N GLU A 203 -19.66 1.96 20.68
CA GLU A 203 -18.46 2.53 21.32
C GLU A 203 -17.52 1.46 21.89
N MET A 204 -18.01 0.25 22.21
CA MET A 204 -17.18 -0.92 22.54
C MET A 204 -16.35 -1.45 21.35
N MET A 205 -16.58 -0.96 20.12
CA MET A 205 -15.82 -1.36 18.93
C MET A 205 -15.05 -0.18 18.32
N ALA A 206 -15.22 1.02 18.87
CA ALA A 206 -14.54 2.23 18.38
C ALA A 206 -13.08 2.28 18.86
N VAL A 207 -12.21 2.90 18.05
CA VAL A 207 -10.84 3.20 18.45
C VAL A 207 -10.86 4.20 19.61
N ASP A 208 -10.06 3.94 20.64
CA ASP A 208 -10.01 4.71 21.88
C ASP A 208 -9.84 6.22 21.59
N PRO A 209 -10.87 7.06 21.84
CA PRO A 209 -10.74 8.50 21.64
C PRO A 209 -9.74 9.10 22.64
N GLU A 210 -8.96 10.09 22.20
CA GLU A 210 -8.11 10.90 23.06
C GLU A 210 -8.94 12.04 23.66
N TYR A 211 -9.09 12.06 25.00
CA TYR A 211 -9.90 13.06 25.71
C TYR A 211 -9.05 14.23 26.26
N GLY A 212 -7.77 14.29 25.88
CA GLY A 212 -6.78 15.20 26.45
C GLY A 212 -6.39 14.83 27.88
N GLU A 213 -5.31 15.46 28.39
CA GLU A 213 -4.69 15.09 29.67
C GLU A 213 -5.66 15.10 30.87
N LYS A 214 -6.58 16.08 30.93
CA LYS A 214 -7.57 16.20 32.00
C LYS A 214 -8.66 15.13 31.91
N GLY A 215 -9.11 14.80 30.70
CA GLY A 215 -10.09 13.74 30.45
C GLY A 215 -9.52 12.37 30.80
N ASP A 216 -8.30 12.08 30.36
CA ASP A 216 -7.61 10.83 30.66
C ASP A 216 -7.33 10.68 32.17
N SER A 217 -6.94 11.77 32.84
CA SER A 217 -6.76 11.79 34.29
C SER A 217 -8.07 11.50 35.04
N LEU A 218 -9.19 12.09 34.60
CA LEU A 218 -10.51 11.82 35.17
C LEU A 218 -10.92 10.37 34.96
N ARG A 219 -10.75 9.84 33.75
CA ARG A 219 -11.05 8.45 33.41
C ARG A 219 -10.25 7.47 34.27
N ILE A 220 -8.93 7.66 34.40
CA ILE A 220 -8.08 6.81 35.25
C ILE A 220 -8.55 6.88 36.72
N SER A 221 -8.85 8.07 37.24
CA SER A 221 -9.35 8.26 38.60
C SER A 221 -10.67 7.51 38.84
N LEU A 222 -11.60 7.57 37.89
CA LEU A 222 -12.87 6.84 37.95
C LEU A 222 -12.65 5.32 37.88
N LEU A 223 -11.78 4.83 37.00
CA LEU A 223 -11.48 3.39 36.89
C LEU A 223 -10.84 2.84 38.17
N VAL A 224 -9.91 3.57 38.78
CA VAL A 224 -9.33 3.20 40.09
C VAL A 224 -10.43 3.18 41.16
N ARG A 225 -11.40 4.10 41.10
CA ARG A 225 -12.52 4.12 42.05
C ARG A 225 -13.50 2.96 41.87
N TYR A 226 -13.78 2.54 40.63
CA TYR A 226 -14.71 1.44 40.35
C TYR A 226 -14.09 0.05 40.53
N PHE A 227 -12.81 -0.13 40.17
CA PHE A 227 -12.15 -1.44 40.12
C PHE A 227 -11.05 -1.65 41.16
N GLU A 228 -10.73 -0.62 41.96
CA GLU A 228 -9.70 -0.61 43.01
C GLU A 228 -8.25 -0.89 42.52
N LYS A 229 -8.04 -1.24 41.24
CA LYS A 229 -6.75 -1.57 40.63
C LYS A 229 -6.66 -1.12 39.16
N PHE A 230 -5.52 -0.56 38.78
CA PHE A 230 -5.19 -0.19 37.40
C PHE A 230 -3.67 -0.43 37.14
N PRO A 231 -3.23 -0.94 35.96
CA PRO A 231 -4.02 -1.27 34.78
C PRO A 231 -4.91 -2.51 34.99
N LEU A 232 -6.04 -2.54 34.28
CA LEU A 232 -6.97 -3.66 34.32
C LEU A 232 -6.36 -4.90 33.66
N PRO A 233 -6.67 -6.12 34.15
CA PRO A 233 -6.24 -7.36 33.51
C PRO A 233 -6.92 -7.55 32.14
N PRO A 234 -6.26 -8.23 31.18
CA PRO A 234 -6.81 -8.48 29.84
C PRO A 234 -8.10 -9.30 29.92
N MET A 235 -9.13 -8.89 29.16
CA MET A 235 -10.43 -9.56 29.08
C MET A 235 -10.26 -11.09 28.94
N GLN A 236 -10.84 -11.87 29.87
CA GLN A 236 -10.74 -13.32 29.85
C GLN A 236 -11.83 -13.90 28.94
N MET A 237 -11.45 -14.46 27.80
CA MET A 237 -12.38 -15.25 26.98
C MET A 237 -12.51 -16.66 27.55
N SER A 238 -13.75 -17.12 27.75
CA SER A 238 -14.03 -18.52 28.06
C SER A 238 -13.51 -19.42 26.93
N ALA A 239 -12.57 -20.30 27.27
CA ALA A 239 -11.85 -21.17 26.34
C ALA A 239 -12.79 -22.11 25.57
N THR A 240 -13.05 -21.79 24.30
CA THR A 240 -13.51 -22.74 23.27
C THR A 240 -13.18 -22.24 21.87
N SER A 241 -11.90 -22.13 21.54
CA SER A 241 -11.37 -22.29 20.16
C SER A 241 -9.84 -22.25 20.19
N ASN A 242 -9.22 -23.43 20.28
CA ASN A 242 -7.84 -23.65 19.82
C ASN A 242 -7.79 -23.65 18.29
N THR A 243 -8.35 -22.62 17.66
CA THR A 243 -8.19 -22.38 16.23
C THR A 243 -7.29 -21.17 16.14
N SER A 244 -6.11 -21.36 15.54
CA SER A 244 -5.23 -20.27 15.13
C SER A 244 -6.05 -19.16 14.49
N ILE A 245 -6.21 -18.01 15.17
CA ILE A 245 -6.89 -16.85 14.60
C ILE A 245 -6.04 -16.44 13.39
N PRO A 246 -6.55 -16.53 12.15
CA PRO A 246 -5.81 -16.06 11.00
C PRO A 246 -5.95 -14.53 10.99
N VAL A 247 -5.17 -13.82 11.81
CA VAL A 247 -5.07 -12.37 11.65
C VAL A 247 -4.19 -12.12 10.42
N SER A 248 -4.83 -12.00 9.26
CA SER A 248 -4.31 -11.22 8.15
C SER A 248 -4.49 -9.73 8.46
N HIS A 249 -3.64 -8.90 7.87
CA HIS A 249 -3.61 -7.45 7.99
C HIS A 249 -4.99 -6.78 7.75
N GLY A 250 -5.14 -5.52 8.16
CA GLY A 250 -6.34 -4.70 7.91
C GLY A 250 -7.07 -4.23 9.18
N PRO A 251 -8.25 -3.60 9.06
CA PRO A 251 -9.00 -2.99 10.16
C PRO A 251 -9.37 -3.95 11.31
N GLY A 252 -9.59 -5.23 11.02
CA GLY A 252 -9.90 -6.26 12.03
C GLY A 252 -8.74 -6.60 12.98
N ALA A 253 -7.49 -6.31 12.56
CA ALA A 253 -6.28 -6.50 13.37
C ALA A 253 -6.02 -5.33 14.33
N LYS A 254 -6.80 -4.24 14.25
CA LYS A 254 -6.67 -3.06 15.14
C LYS A 254 -6.74 -3.49 16.60
N PHE A 255 -5.70 -3.17 17.36
CA PHE A 255 -5.61 -3.49 18.79
C PHE A 255 -6.26 -2.39 19.62
N LEU A 256 -7.31 -2.73 20.35
CA LEU A 256 -8.05 -1.81 21.20
C LEU A 256 -7.39 -1.80 22.59
N LYS A 257 -6.72 -0.70 22.96
CA LYS A 257 -5.91 -0.62 24.19
C LYS A 257 -6.78 -0.80 25.43
N ARG A 258 -8.02 -0.30 25.43
CA ARG A 258 -9.00 -0.47 26.52
C ARG A 258 -9.34 -1.94 26.81
N ALA A 259 -9.64 -2.71 25.78
CA ALA A 259 -10.02 -4.11 25.91
C ALA A 259 -8.82 -5.06 26.01
N GLN A 260 -7.63 -4.62 25.57
CA GLN A 260 -6.43 -5.44 25.36
C GLN A 260 -6.69 -6.62 24.39
N LEU A 261 -7.59 -6.42 23.43
CA LEU A 261 -7.99 -7.38 22.41
C LEU A 261 -7.99 -6.72 21.04
N THR A 262 -7.99 -7.53 19.98
CA THR A 262 -8.21 -7.04 18.61
C THR A 262 -9.69 -6.71 18.39
N LEU A 263 -9.98 -5.79 17.47
CA LEU A 263 -11.34 -5.45 17.04
C LEU A 263 -12.13 -6.71 16.67
N HIS A 264 -11.51 -7.60 15.87
CA HIS A 264 -12.10 -8.88 15.48
C HIS A 264 -12.55 -9.73 16.68
N ALA A 265 -11.75 -9.81 17.74
CA ALA A 265 -12.09 -10.60 18.93
C ALA A 265 -13.32 -10.04 19.68
N ILE A 266 -13.45 -8.70 19.75
CA ILE A 266 -14.62 -8.06 20.39
C ILE A 266 -15.87 -8.25 19.54
N GLN A 267 -15.76 -8.06 18.24
CA GLN A 267 -16.83 -8.30 17.27
C GLN A 267 -17.37 -9.73 17.40
N CYS A 268 -16.50 -10.74 17.39
CA CYS A 268 -16.91 -12.15 17.55
C CYS A 268 -17.49 -12.44 18.95
N HIS A 269 -17.01 -11.77 20.00
CA HIS A 269 -17.61 -11.87 21.33
C HIS A 269 -19.05 -11.36 21.34
N LEU A 270 -19.31 -10.18 20.78
CA LEU A 270 -20.66 -9.60 20.71
C LEU A 270 -21.60 -10.46 19.85
N ASP A 271 -21.11 -11.02 18.74
CA ASP A 271 -21.88 -11.95 17.91
C ASP A 271 -22.28 -13.20 18.69
N TYR A 272 -21.34 -13.82 19.42
CA TYR A 272 -21.63 -14.96 20.30
C TYR A 272 -22.67 -14.64 21.37
N GLN A 273 -22.71 -13.40 21.89
CA GLN A 273 -23.74 -12.95 22.83
C GLN A 273 -25.11 -12.64 22.17
N GLY A 274 -25.19 -12.66 20.83
CA GLY A 274 -26.43 -12.53 20.05
C GLY A 274 -26.60 -11.21 19.29
N ALA A 275 -25.53 -10.44 19.07
CA ALA A 275 -25.62 -9.13 18.41
C ALA A 275 -26.14 -9.20 16.96
N SER A 276 -25.72 -10.17 16.15
CA SER A 276 -26.22 -10.31 14.76
C SER A 276 -27.73 -10.54 14.70
N LYS A 277 -28.26 -11.34 15.63
CA LYS A 277 -29.71 -11.58 15.75
C LYS A 277 -30.46 -10.30 16.13
N LEU A 278 -29.90 -9.53 17.07
CA LEU A 278 -30.47 -8.25 17.49
C LEU A 278 -30.59 -7.28 16.30
N ILE A 279 -29.58 -7.20 15.44
CA ILE A 279 -29.61 -6.32 14.25
C ILE A 279 -30.74 -6.72 13.32
N VAL A 280 -30.86 -8.00 12.96
CA VAL A 280 -31.93 -8.47 12.07
C VAL A 280 -33.31 -8.18 12.66
N ASP A 281 -33.52 -8.47 13.95
CA ASP A 281 -34.80 -8.24 14.63
C ASP A 281 -35.14 -6.73 14.71
N LEU A 282 -34.18 -5.87 15.05
CA LEU A 282 -34.40 -4.44 15.17
C LEU A 282 -34.61 -3.77 13.82
N VAL A 283 -33.88 -4.13 12.77
CA VAL A 283 -34.10 -3.60 11.40
C VAL A 283 -35.55 -3.82 10.95
N ILE A 284 -36.12 -5.00 11.21
CA ILE A 284 -37.49 -5.32 10.85
C ILE A 284 -38.49 -4.52 11.71
N LYS A 285 -38.24 -4.40 13.02
CA LYS A 285 -39.17 -3.76 13.96
C LYS A 285 -39.11 -2.22 13.96
N SER A 286 -37.97 -1.63 13.61
CA SER A 286 -37.73 -0.18 13.72
C SER A 286 -37.96 0.59 12.43
N SER A 287 -38.63 0.01 11.42
CA SER A 287 -38.83 0.62 10.09
C SER A 287 -39.41 2.04 10.11
N ASN A 288 -40.20 2.35 11.14
CA ASN A 288 -40.90 3.62 11.30
C ASN A 288 -40.13 4.65 12.15
N ASN A 289 -39.10 4.24 12.89
CA ASN A 289 -38.28 5.14 13.71
C ASN A 289 -36.90 5.31 13.07
N THR A 290 -36.75 6.35 12.26
CA THR A 290 -35.52 6.67 11.51
C THR A 290 -34.29 6.78 12.39
N LYS A 291 -34.42 7.29 13.62
CA LYS A 291 -33.27 7.47 14.53
C LYS A 291 -32.76 6.15 15.07
N ILE A 292 -33.66 5.26 15.52
CA ILE A 292 -33.25 3.92 15.99
C ILE A 292 -32.73 3.11 14.82
N PHE A 293 -33.40 3.16 13.67
CA PHE A 293 -32.93 2.45 12.48
C PHE A 293 -31.50 2.86 12.09
N ALA A 294 -31.18 4.17 12.10
CA ALA A 294 -29.83 4.65 11.84
C ALA A 294 -28.80 4.05 12.81
N GLU A 295 -29.06 4.08 14.13
CA GLU A 295 -28.15 3.52 15.15
C GLU A 295 -28.00 1.99 15.01
N VAL A 296 -29.05 1.26 14.61
CA VAL A 296 -28.99 -0.19 14.37
C VAL A 296 -28.10 -0.51 13.18
N VAL A 297 -28.24 0.25 12.08
CA VAL A 297 -27.42 0.07 10.88
C VAL A 297 -25.96 0.43 11.18
N GLU A 298 -25.70 1.51 11.92
CA GLU A 298 -24.34 1.89 12.33
C GLU A 298 -23.69 0.87 13.27
N LEU A 299 -24.46 0.26 14.19
CA LEU A 299 -23.99 -0.86 15.01
C LEU A 299 -23.65 -2.07 14.14
N GLY A 300 -24.48 -2.36 13.13
CA GLY A 300 -24.22 -3.43 12.17
C GLY A 300 -22.94 -3.19 11.36
N SER A 301 -22.72 -1.96 10.89
CA SER A 301 -21.47 -1.58 10.22
C SER A 301 -20.26 -1.77 11.14
N ALA A 302 -20.34 -1.32 12.40
CA ALA A 302 -19.24 -1.49 13.35
C ALA A 302 -18.90 -2.97 13.66
N LEU A 303 -19.91 -3.86 13.66
CA LEU A 303 -19.70 -5.30 13.79
C LEU A 303 -19.00 -5.91 12.56
N LEU A 304 -19.31 -5.40 11.37
CA LEU A 304 -18.76 -5.90 10.10
C LEU A 304 -17.47 -5.19 9.67
N GLU A 305 -17.05 -4.14 10.38
CA GLU A 305 -15.87 -3.32 10.08
C GLU A 305 -14.63 -4.21 9.87
N GLY A 306 -13.99 -4.09 8.69
CA GLY A 306 -12.85 -4.94 8.30
C GLY A 306 -13.23 -6.31 7.73
N GLY A 307 -14.48 -6.48 7.29
CA GLY A 307 -14.95 -7.67 6.58
C GLY A 307 -14.98 -8.94 7.41
N ASN A 308 -15.46 -8.88 8.65
CA ASN A 308 -15.43 -10.03 9.56
C ASN A 308 -16.26 -11.23 9.03
N MET A 309 -15.56 -12.25 8.52
CA MET A 309 -16.17 -13.43 7.89
C MET A 309 -17.07 -14.24 8.83
N ASP A 310 -16.76 -14.29 10.13
CA ASP A 310 -17.58 -15.01 11.11
C ASP A 310 -18.95 -14.36 11.27
N ILE A 311 -18.99 -13.02 11.34
CA ILE A 311 -20.23 -12.25 11.49
C ILE A 311 -21.02 -12.25 10.18
N GLN A 312 -20.35 -12.09 9.04
CA GLN A 312 -21.00 -12.23 7.74
C GLN A 312 -21.67 -13.60 7.58
N LYS A 313 -21.02 -14.68 8.08
CA LYS A 313 -21.60 -16.03 8.09
C LYS A 313 -22.80 -16.12 9.04
N SER A 314 -22.70 -15.59 10.26
CA SER A 314 -23.82 -15.54 11.22
C SER A 314 -25.04 -14.81 10.64
N LEU A 315 -24.83 -13.66 9.98
CA LEU A 315 -25.91 -12.91 9.31
C LEU A 315 -26.46 -13.67 8.10
N TYR A 316 -25.61 -14.29 7.29
CA TYR A 316 -26.05 -15.11 6.16
C TYR A 316 -26.94 -16.27 6.60
N GLU A 317 -26.55 -17.01 7.65
CA GLU A 317 -27.34 -18.13 8.19
C GLU A 317 -28.72 -17.68 8.68
N GLN A 318 -28.82 -16.49 9.27
CA GLN A 318 -30.11 -15.91 9.68
C GLN A 318 -30.98 -15.44 8.50
N LEU A 319 -30.35 -15.05 7.38
CA LEU A 319 -31.04 -14.48 6.20
C LEU A 319 -31.27 -15.48 5.06
N SER A 320 -30.75 -16.71 5.15
CA SER A 320 -30.75 -17.69 4.06
C SER A 320 -32.09 -18.34 3.73
N SER A 321 -33.03 -18.45 4.68
CA SER A 321 -34.39 -18.94 4.38
C SER A 321 -35.41 -18.53 5.44
N GLY A 322 -36.59 -18.08 5.01
CA GLY A 322 -37.73 -17.76 5.89
C GLY A 322 -38.37 -16.40 5.63
N GLU A 323 -39.52 -16.15 6.27
CA GLU A 323 -40.27 -14.88 6.20
C GLU A 323 -39.48 -13.68 6.77
N VAL A 324 -38.50 -13.96 7.64
CA VAL A 324 -37.60 -12.95 8.22
C VAL A 324 -36.74 -12.31 7.14
N SER A 325 -36.16 -13.12 6.25
CA SER A 325 -35.33 -12.67 5.12
C SER A 325 -36.11 -11.72 4.20
N GLN A 326 -37.32 -12.11 3.78
CA GLN A 326 -38.18 -11.27 2.97
C GLN A 326 -38.52 -9.94 3.66
N SER A 327 -38.83 -9.99 4.96
CA SER A 327 -39.19 -8.79 5.74
C SER A 327 -38.00 -7.84 5.90
N PHE A 328 -36.80 -8.38 6.12
CA PHE A 328 -35.56 -7.64 6.25
C PHE A 328 -35.21 -6.87 4.97
N PHE A 329 -35.12 -7.56 3.82
CA PHE A 329 -34.75 -6.91 2.56
C PHE A 329 -35.82 -5.92 2.06
N LYS A 330 -37.09 -6.18 2.38
CA LYS A 330 -38.18 -5.22 2.09
C LYS A 330 -37.95 -3.86 2.73
N VAL A 331 -37.43 -3.81 3.97
CA VAL A 331 -37.18 -2.53 4.68
C VAL A 331 -36.16 -1.69 3.91
N PHE A 332 -35.03 -2.28 3.50
CA PHE A 332 -34.00 -1.58 2.73
C PHE A 332 -34.51 -1.12 1.37
N HIS A 333 -35.24 -1.98 0.66
CA HIS A 333 -35.84 -1.62 -0.63
C HIS A 333 -36.82 -0.43 -0.51
N VAL A 334 -37.67 -0.42 0.53
CA VAL A 334 -38.59 0.72 0.78
C VAL A 334 -37.81 2.00 1.10
N LYS A 335 -36.76 1.93 1.92
CA LYS A 335 -35.94 3.10 2.27
C LYS A 335 -35.19 3.67 1.06
N MET A 336 -34.65 2.81 0.20
CA MET A 336 -34.03 3.21 -1.07
C MET A 336 -35.05 3.93 -1.97
N ASN A 337 -36.25 3.38 -2.14
CA ASN A 337 -37.30 4.01 -2.94
C ASN A 337 -37.77 5.35 -2.37
N GLU A 338 -37.88 5.48 -1.04
CA GLU A 338 -38.18 6.74 -0.36
C GLU A 338 -37.13 7.81 -0.68
N ALA A 339 -35.83 7.44 -0.60
CA ALA A 339 -34.73 8.34 -0.91
C ALA A 339 -34.69 8.72 -2.41
N GLN A 340 -34.84 7.75 -3.31
CA GLN A 340 -34.89 8.00 -4.76
C GLN A 340 -36.04 8.96 -5.12
N THR A 341 -37.23 8.78 -4.54
CA THR A 341 -38.40 9.63 -4.79
C THR A 341 -38.18 11.03 -4.25
N GLU A 342 -37.55 11.15 -3.08
CA GLU A 342 -37.22 12.45 -2.49
C GLU A 342 -36.21 13.22 -3.34
N ILE A 343 -35.12 12.58 -3.79
CA ILE A 343 -34.13 13.18 -4.69
C ILE A 343 -34.81 13.68 -5.96
N LYS A 344 -35.66 12.85 -6.60
CA LYS A 344 -36.42 13.27 -7.80
C LYS A 344 -37.31 14.49 -7.55
N SER A 345 -37.84 14.64 -6.34
CA SER A 345 -38.71 15.77 -5.99
C SER A 345 -37.95 17.05 -5.65
N THR A 346 -36.71 16.95 -5.15
CA THR A 346 -35.89 18.10 -4.74
C THR A 346 -34.97 18.59 -5.86
N VAL A 347 -34.60 17.74 -6.81
CA VAL A 347 -33.69 18.06 -7.91
C VAL A 347 -34.46 18.76 -9.03
N VAL A 348 -34.52 20.11 -8.98
CA VAL A 348 -35.02 20.96 -10.08
C VAL A 348 -33.99 22.05 -10.35
N VAL A 349 -33.16 21.88 -11.38
CA VAL A 349 -32.16 22.88 -11.78
C VAL A 349 -32.73 23.70 -12.94
N ASN A 350 -32.67 25.04 -12.87
CA ASN A 350 -33.12 25.92 -13.94
C ASN A 350 -32.28 25.68 -15.22
N THR A 351 -32.89 25.07 -16.23
CA THR A 351 -32.26 24.68 -17.51
C THR A 351 -32.11 25.85 -18.51
N SER A 352 -32.44 27.08 -18.13
CA SER A 352 -32.48 28.24 -19.05
C SER A 352 -31.12 28.84 -19.40
N ASP A 353 -30.07 28.57 -18.63
CA ASP A 353 -28.80 29.31 -18.73
C ASP A 353 -27.71 28.56 -19.53
N ILE A 354 -28.02 27.35 -20.01
CA ILE A 354 -27.07 26.42 -20.63
C ILE A 354 -26.69 26.74 -22.10
N PRO A 355 -27.56 27.31 -22.98
CA PRO A 355 -27.17 27.50 -24.38
C PRO A 355 -26.16 28.64 -24.60
N ALA A 356 -25.98 29.55 -23.63
CA ALA A 356 -25.21 30.78 -23.84
C ALA A 356 -23.69 30.60 -23.65
N ARG A 357 -23.24 29.60 -22.89
CA ARG A 357 -21.81 29.41 -22.57
C ARG A 357 -21.06 28.48 -23.54
N THR A 358 -21.75 27.64 -24.29
CA THR A 358 -21.13 26.63 -25.17
C THR A 358 -20.66 27.18 -26.53
N GLN A 359 -20.82 28.48 -26.80
CA GLN A 359 -20.50 29.08 -28.10
C GLN A 359 -19.30 30.04 -28.10
N GLU A 360 -18.67 30.30 -26.95
CA GLU A 360 -17.55 31.26 -26.87
C GLU A 360 -16.14 30.62 -26.92
N GLU A 361 -16.00 29.30 -26.84
CA GLU A 361 -14.69 28.62 -26.96
C GLU A 361 -14.42 28.08 -28.37
N LYS A 362 -14.33 28.96 -29.38
CA LYS A 362 -13.63 28.68 -30.66
C LYS A 362 -13.11 29.97 -31.30
N ASP A 363 -11.93 30.44 -30.88
CA ASP A 363 -10.85 30.93 -31.76
C ASP A 363 -9.72 31.60 -30.94
N PRO A 364 -8.49 31.06 -30.91
CA PRO A 364 -7.36 31.71 -30.28
C PRO A 364 -6.53 32.45 -31.35
N ASN A 365 -7.00 33.61 -31.82
CA ASN A 365 -6.13 34.61 -32.49
C ASN A 365 -6.91 35.88 -32.89
N LYS A 366 -6.88 36.91 -32.03
CA LYS A 366 -6.64 38.33 -32.41
C LYS A 366 -6.74 39.25 -31.21
N VAL A 367 -5.68 40.00 -30.97
CA VAL A 367 -5.63 41.21 -30.15
C VAL A 367 -5.99 42.40 -31.05
N ASP A 368 -6.95 43.23 -30.60
CA ASP A 368 -6.98 44.72 -30.66
C ASP A 368 -8.39 45.32 -30.85
N ILE A 369 -8.77 46.14 -29.86
CA ILE A 369 -9.36 47.50 -29.96
C ILE A 369 -10.51 47.71 -30.97
N GLU A 370 -11.76 47.86 -30.48
CA GLU A 370 -12.59 49.07 -30.74
C GLU A 370 -13.94 49.13 -29.97
N LYS A 371 -14.03 50.15 -29.10
CA LYS A 371 -15.11 51.14 -28.89
C LYS A 371 -16.58 50.70 -28.72
N VAL A 372 -17.06 50.93 -27.49
CA VAL A 372 -18.15 51.88 -27.12
C VAL A 372 -18.94 52.49 -28.29
N VAL A 373 -20.26 52.22 -28.38
CA VAL A 373 -21.39 53.19 -28.50
C VAL A 373 -22.69 52.49 -28.97
N ARG A 374 -23.80 52.78 -28.26
CA ARG A 374 -25.26 52.53 -28.51
C ARG A 374 -25.80 51.16 -28.04
N LYS A 375 -26.92 51.08 -27.30
CA LYS A 375 -28.01 52.03 -27.04
C LYS A 375 -28.77 51.57 -25.78
N ARG A 376 -28.95 52.47 -24.80
CA ARG A 376 -29.92 52.31 -23.70
C ARG A 376 -31.33 52.60 -24.23
N THR A 377 -32.26 51.66 -24.05
CA THR A 377 -33.70 51.93 -23.90
C THR A 377 -34.23 51.04 -22.78
N LYS A 378 -34.75 51.66 -21.72
CA LYS A 378 -35.53 51.08 -20.59
C LYS A 378 -36.72 50.25 -21.13
N CYS A 379 -37.17 49.14 -20.56
CA CYS A 379 -37.59 48.94 -19.16
C CYS A 379 -37.78 47.44 -18.81
N SER A 380 -37.63 47.15 -17.50
CA SER A 380 -38.21 46.03 -16.72
C SER A 380 -37.61 44.63 -16.86
N GLY A 381 -36.42 44.43 -16.29
CA GLY A 381 -35.90 43.10 -15.95
C GLY A 381 -35.09 43.20 -14.65
N GLY A 382 -35.41 42.35 -13.66
CA GLY A 382 -34.54 42.15 -12.50
C GLY A 382 -33.21 41.60 -13.00
N VAL A 383 -32.12 42.30 -12.68
CA VAL A 383 -30.77 41.87 -13.05
C VAL A 383 -30.36 40.80 -12.03
N VAL A 384 -30.29 39.54 -12.47
CA VAL A 384 -29.55 38.50 -11.75
C VAL A 384 -28.08 38.74 -12.07
N LEU A 385 -27.28 39.06 -11.04
CA LEU A 385 -25.83 39.19 -11.18
C LEU A 385 -25.23 37.81 -11.43
N THR A 386 -24.43 37.67 -12.48
CA THR A 386 -23.55 36.51 -12.68
C THR A 386 -22.48 36.49 -11.60
N GLU A 387 -22.07 35.30 -11.15
CA GLU A 387 -21.14 35.12 -10.02
C GLU A 387 -19.79 35.82 -10.28
N ASP A 388 -19.30 35.79 -11.52
CA ASP A 388 -18.08 36.50 -11.94
C ASP A 388 -18.21 38.03 -11.76
N LEU A 389 -19.40 38.58 -12.03
CA LEU A 389 -19.67 40.02 -11.86
C LEU A 389 -19.85 40.39 -10.37
N ARG A 390 -20.31 39.44 -9.55
CA ARG A 390 -20.42 39.59 -8.10
C ARG A 390 -19.04 39.58 -7.45
N GLU A 391 -18.15 38.73 -7.92
CA GLU A 391 -16.76 38.62 -7.45
C GLU A 391 -15.93 39.83 -7.90
N GLU A 392 -16.11 40.32 -9.14
CA GLU A 392 -15.55 41.61 -9.57
C GLU A 392 -16.10 42.78 -8.77
N LEU A 393 -17.39 42.75 -8.39
CA LEU A 393 -18.00 43.81 -7.58
C LEU A 393 -17.49 43.79 -6.13
N ASP A 394 -17.28 42.61 -5.54
CA ASP A 394 -16.69 42.46 -4.21
C ASP A 394 -15.21 42.85 -4.22
N ASN A 395 -14.44 42.46 -5.23
CA ASN A 395 -13.05 42.88 -5.41
C ASN A 395 -12.93 44.39 -5.64
N ALA A 396 -13.85 44.98 -6.43
CA ALA A 396 -13.93 46.42 -6.61
C ALA A 396 -14.35 47.13 -5.32
N ALA A 397 -15.27 46.56 -4.53
CA ALA A 397 -15.69 47.09 -3.24
C ALA A 397 -14.55 47.05 -2.22
N MET A 398 -13.79 45.96 -2.15
CA MET A 398 -12.62 45.82 -1.28
C MET A 398 -11.48 46.76 -1.71
N ALA A 399 -11.21 46.90 -3.01
CA ALA A 399 -10.24 47.85 -3.52
C ALA A 399 -10.65 49.31 -3.23
N THR A 400 -11.94 49.62 -3.35
CA THR A 400 -12.49 50.94 -3.01
C THR A 400 -12.41 51.20 -1.50
N GLN A 401 -12.65 50.18 -0.67
CA GLN A 401 -12.56 50.26 0.78
C GLN A 401 -11.10 50.41 1.26
N GLN A 402 -10.15 49.69 0.65
CA GLN A 402 -8.72 49.87 0.89
C GLN A 402 -8.21 51.24 0.41
N ALA A 403 -8.67 51.74 -0.74
CA ALA A 403 -8.34 53.08 -1.21
C ALA A 403 -8.93 54.18 -0.30
N TYR A 404 -10.13 53.96 0.24
CA TYR A 404 -10.77 54.86 1.20
C TYR A 404 -10.04 54.90 2.55
N LEU A 405 -9.53 53.76 3.02
CA LEU A 405 -8.71 53.67 4.23
C LEU A 405 -7.31 54.28 4.01
N SER A 406 -6.69 54.07 2.86
CA SER A 406 -5.35 54.59 2.52
C SER A 406 -5.31 56.11 2.36
N SER A 407 -6.39 56.71 1.84
CA SER A 407 -6.50 58.17 1.66
C SER A 407 -6.59 58.94 3.00
N ARG A 408 -6.94 58.27 4.10
CA ARG A 408 -7.11 58.92 5.42
C ARG A 408 -5.92 58.76 6.38
N VAL A 409 -4.94 57.93 6.01
CA VAL A 409 -3.72 57.68 6.83
C VAL A 409 -2.55 58.59 6.42
N GLY A 410 -2.68 59.37 5.33
CA GLY A 410 -1.59 60.17 4.76
C GLY A 410 -1.25 61.51 5.43
N THR A 411 -1.79 61.87 6.60
CA THR A 411 -1.44 63.15 7.25
C THR A 411 -1.26 63.05 8.77
N VAL A 412 0.00 63.31 9.17
CA VAL A 412 0.51 63.62 10.51
C VAL A 412 0.82 62.39 11.39
N GLY A 413 2.12 62.29 11.72
CA GLY A 413 2.74 61.18 12.42
C GLY A 413 2.67 61.22 13.94
N ASP A 414 3.11 60.09 14.48
CA ASP A 414 3.49 59.68 15.83
C ASP A 414 3.01 60.45 17.06
N ASP A 415 2.52 59.62 17.98
CA ASP A 415 2.13 59.80 19.38
C ASP A 415 0.71 60.29 19.72
N VAL A 416 0.12 59.52 20.66
CA VAL A 416 -1.10 59.71 21.47
C VAL A 416 -2.25 58.74 21.18
N SER A 417 -2.36 57.79 22.10
CA SER A 417 -3.46 56.91 22.50
C SER A 417 -4.89 57.46 22.28
N LEU A 418 -5.70 56.70 21.54
CA LEU A 418 -7.06 57.03 21.12
C LEU A 418 -8.12 56.36 22.01
N PHE A 419 -8.56 57.06 23.06
CA PHE A 419 -9.83 56.76 23.75
C PHE A 419 -10.84 57.84 23.37
N GLY A 420 -11.79 57.51 22.49
CA GLY A 420 -12.97 58.35 22.24
C GLY A 420 -13.45 58.40 20.79
N LEU A 421 -14.25 57.42 20.36
CA LEU A 421 -15.26 57.61 19.30
C LEU A 421 -16.34 56.49 19.36
N PRO A 422 -17.58 56.76 19.83
CA PRO A 422 -18.67 55.79 19.82
C PRO A 422 -19.70 56.12 18.72
N SER A 423 -19.67 55.42 17.57
CA SER A 423 -20.80 55.31 16.61
C SER A 423 -20.57 54.36 15.41
N ILE A 424 -19.50 53.55 15.38
CA ILE A 424 -19.22 52.64 14.24
C ILE A 424 -19.35 51.16 14.63
N THR A 425 -19.26 50.80 15.91
CA THR A 425 -19.22 49.40 16.37
C THR A 425 -20.56 48.68 16.25
N THR A 426 -21.69 49.35 16.56
CA THR A 426 -23.02 48.70 16.55
C THR A 426 -23.50 48.31 15.15
N ASN A 427 -23.16 49.09 14.11
CA ASN A 427 -23.56 48.76 12.75
C ASN A 427 -22.71 47.64 12.13
N LEU A 428 -21.49 47.40 12.65
CA LEU A 428 -20.62 46.33 12.19
C LEU A 428 -20.96 45.01 12.88
N GLU A 429 -21.30 45.04 14.17
CA GLU A 429 -21.77 43.87 14.92
C GLU A 429 -23.12 43.37 14.43
N ASP A 430 -24.10 44.25 14.15
CA ASP A 430 -25.39 43.83 13.58
C ASP A 430 -25.23 43.30 12.14
N LEU A 431 -24.31 43.84 11.32
CA LEU A 431 -24.00 43.31 9.98
C LEU A 431 -23.26 41.97 10.02
N LEU A 432 -22.41 41.74 11.02
CA LEU A 432 -21.72 40.47 11.23
C LEU A 432 -22.69 39.41 11.76
N ALA A 433 -23.58 39.76 12.68
CA ALA A 433 -24.64 38.87 13.17
C ALA A 433 -25.61 38.49 12.04
N GLU A 434 -26.04 39.44 11.20
CA GLU A 434 -26.91 39.17 10.06
C GLU A 434 -26.20 38.36 8.95
N LYS A 435 -24.87 38.51 8.81
CA LYS A 435 -24.05 37.64 7.93
C LYS A 435 -23.89 36.23 8.50
N VAL A 436 -23.74 36.07 9.82
CA VAL A 436 -23.64 34.77 10.50
C VAL A 436 -24.99 34.04 10.47
N ASP A 437 -26.10 34.74 10.67
CA ASP A 437 -27.43 34.16 10.59
C ASP A 437 -27.81 33.78 9.15
N ARG A 438 -27.49 34.62 8.14
CA ARG A 438 -27.64 34.23 6.73
C ARG A 438 -26.69 33.09 6.33
N ALA A 439 -25.52 32.96 6.96
CA ALA A 439 -24.61 31.84 6.73
C ALA A 439 -25.15 30.55 7.34
N LYS A 440 -25.74 30.60 8.54
CA LYS A 440 -26.43 29.48 9.19
C LYS A 440 -27.68 29.05 8.44
N GLU A 441 -28.49 29.99 7.95
CA GLU A 441 -29.66 29.70 7.11
C GLU A 441 -29.25 29.08 5.76
N LYS A 442 -28.15 29.56 5.15
CA LYS A 442 -27.55 28.92 3.96
C LYS A 442 -26.97 27.53 4.22
N GLU A 443 -26.40 27.29 5.40
CA GLU A 443 -25.91 25.95 5.81
C GLU A 443 -27.07 24.97 6.04
N GLU A 444 -28.21 25.42 6.58
CA GLU A 444 -29.38 24.57 6.79
C GLU A 444 -30.15 24.27 5.49
N GLU A 445 -30.27 25.22 4.56
CA GLU A 445 -30.91 25.00 3.23
C GLU A 445 -30.12 24.02 2.34
N ASN A 446 -28.81 23.89 2.55
CA ASN A 446 -27.93 23.06 1.72
C ASN A 446 -27.71 21.63 2.24
N ARG A 447 -28.26 21.26 3.41
CA ARG A 447 -28.13 19.91 3.98
C ARG A 447 -29.06 18.91 3.29
N LEU A 448 -28.54 17.72 2.99
CA LEU A 448 -29.33 16.60 2.46
C LEU A 448 -30.50 16.27 3.40
N SER A 449 -31.68 16.02 2.82
CA SER A 449 -32.85 15.58 3.59
C SER A 449 -32.51 14.33 4.42
N PRO A 450 -33.07 14.16 5.64
CA PRO A 450 -32.82 12.99 6.47
C PRO A 450 -33.09 11.65 5.79
N LYS A 451 -34.01 11.54 4.81
CA LYS A 451 -34.20 10.26 4.09
C LYS A 451 -33.12 10.02 3.03
N ILE A 452 -32.40 11.04 2.59
CA ILE A 452 -31.22 10.91 1.72
C ILE A 452 -29.98 10.64 2.58
N ALA A 453 -29.80 11.36 3.69
CA ALA A 453 -28.64 11.22 4.57
C ALA A 453 -28.51 9.80 5.15
N ILE A 454 -29.63 9.13 5.46
CA ILE A 454 -29.62 7.75 5.99
C ILE A 454 -29.14 6.70 4.97
N MET A 455 -29.11 7.03 3.68
CA MET A 455 -28.61 6.09 2.66
C MET A 455 -27.11 5.81 2.81
N LYS A 456 -26.32 6.76 3.31
CA LYS A 456 -24.88 6.57 3.52
C LYS A 456 -24.58 5.38 4.46
N PRO A 457 -25.10 5.33 5.71
CA PRO A 457 -24.87 4.18 6.58
C PRO A 457 -25.53 2.89 6.07
N ILE A 458 -26.67 2.96 5.38
CA ILE A 458 -27.30 1.77 4.76
C ILE A 458 -26.36 1.15 3.73
N LEU A 459 -25.84 1.95 2.80
CA LEU A 459 -24.96 1.48 1.75
C LEU A 459 -23.64 0.96 2.33
N ARG A 460 -23.08 1.64 3.34
CA ARG A 460 -21.90 1.15 4.05
C ARG A 460 -22.14 -0.22 4.70
N PHE A 461 -23.28 -0.43 5.34
CA PHE A 461 -23.65 -1.73 5.91
C PHE A 461 -23.74 -2.82 4.82
N LEU A 462 -24.37 -2.53 3.69
CA LEU A 462 -24.50 -3.47 2.57
C LEU A 462 -23.15 -3.76 1.88
N GLN A 463 -22.26 -2.76 1.81
CA GLN A 463 -20.88 -2.91 1.33
C GLN A 463 -20.10 -3.90 2.21
N LEU A 464 -20.09 -3.67 3.54
CA LEU A 464 -19.35 -4.50 4.51
C LEU A 464 -19.87 -5.96 4.59
N LEU A 465 -21.13 -6.20 4.22
CA LEU A 465 -21.67 -7.55 4.07
C LEU A 465 -21.03 -8.34 2.92
N CYS A 466 -20.53 -7.63 1.89
CA CYS A 466 -19.95 -8.21 0.68
C CYS A 466 -18.42 -8.18 0.64
N GLU A 467 -17.78 -7.39 1.52
CA GLU A 467 -16.32 -7.34 1.70
C GLU A 467 -15.70 -8.75 1.79
N ASN A 468 -14.45 -8.88 1.36
CA ASN A 468 -13.72 -10.16 1.23
C ASN A 468 -14.36 -11.14 0.22
N HIS A 469 -15.00 -10.61 -0.83
CA HIS A 469 -15.56 -11.38 -1.95
C HIS A 469 -16.58 -12.44 -1.52
N ASN A 470 -17.51 -12.08 -0.63
CA ASN A 470 -18.52 -13.01 -0.14
C ASN A 470 -19.59 -13.32 -1.21
N ARG A 471 -19.26 -14.23 -2.14
CA ARG A 471 -20.12 -14.61 -3.28
C ARG A 471 -21.52 -15.06 -2.86
N ARG A 472 -21.67 -15.67 -1.67
CA ARG A 472 -22.97 -16.11 -1.17
C ARG A 472 -23.85 -14.91 -0.80
N MET A 473 -23.29 -13.94 -0.09
CA MET A 473 -24.00 -12.72 0.28
C MET A 473 -24.28 -11.83 -0.94
N GLN A 474 -23.30 -11.66 -1.84
CA GLN A 474 -23.46 -10.92 -3.10
C GLN A 474 -24.63 -11.45 -3.94
N ASN A 475 -24.76 -12.78 -4.07
CA ASN A 475 -25.90 -13.39 -4.78
C ASN A 475 -27.22 -13.27 -4.00
N LEU A 476 -27.19 -13.37 -2.67
CA LEU A 476 -28.38 -13.21 -1.83
C LEU A 476 -28.96 -11.79 -1.92
N LEU A 477 -28.13 -10.75 -2.06
CA LEU A 477 -28.59 -9.37 -2.25
C LEU A 477 -29.30 -9.14 -3.60
N ARG A 478 -28.97 -9.95 -4.62
CA ARG A 478 -29.64 -9.93 -5.94
C ARG A 478 -30.89 -10.80 -5.97
N ASP A 479 -30.79 -12.06 -5.53
CA ASP A 479 -31.88 -13.04 -5.55
C ASP A 479 -31.95 -13.82 -4.23
N GLN A 480 -32.99 -13.56 -3.45
CA GLN A 480 -33.21 -14.18 -2.14
C GLN A 480 -33.89 -15.56 -2.21
N HIS A 481 -34.23 -16.06 -3.41
CA HIS A 481 -35.00 -17.30 -3.60
C HIS A 481 -36.35 -17.37 -2.85
N ASN A 482 -36.89 -16.21 -2.46
CA ASN A 482 -38.20 -16.05 -1.82
C ASN A 482 -39.31 -15.77 -2.86
N LYS A 483 -40.59 -15.82 -2.45
CA LYS A 483 -41.75 -15.52 -3.31
C LYS A 483 -41.69 -14.11 -3.93
N THR A 484 -41.22 -13.12 -3.18
CA THR A 484 -40.92 -11.79 -3.69
C THR A 484 -39.41 -11.58 -3.66
N LYS A 485 -38.84 -11.15 -4.78
CA LYS A 485 -37.42 -10.85 -4.91
C LYS A 485 -37.21 -9.34 -4.79
N TYR A 486 -36.21 -8.94 -4.02
CA TYR A 486 -35.80 -7.53 -3.89
C TYR A 486 -34.35 -7.42 -4.38
N ASN A 487 -34.17 -6.94 -5.60
CA ASN A 487 -32.84 -6.80 -6.19
C ASN A 487 -32.19 -5.49 -5.73
N LEU A 488 -31.46 -5.54 -4.62
CA LEU A 488 -30.82 -4.34 -4.04
C LEU A 488 -29.66 -3.82 -4.90
N VAL A 489 -29.06 -4.66 -5.75
CA VAL A 489 -28.01 -4.25 -6.69
C VAL A 489 -28.58 -3.28 -7.73
N SER A 490 -29.69 -3.65 -8.36
CA SER A 490 -30.40 -2.78 -9.31
C SER A 490 -30.90 -1.48 -8.66
N GLU A 491 -31.45 -1.55 -7.44
CA GLU A 491 -31.92 -0.35 -6.73
C GLU A 491 -30.79 0.62 -6.38
N THR A 492 -29.60 0.10 -6.06
CA THR A 492 -28.41 0.92 -5.81
C THR A 492 -27.92 1.60 -7.10
N LEU A 493 -28.00 0.92 -8.24
CA LEU A 493 -27.67 1.50 -9.55
C LEU A 493 -28.69 2.58 -9.96
N ILE A 494 -29.99 2.36 -9.71
CA ILE A 494 -31.02 3.38 -9.95
C ILE A 494 -30.81 4.58 -9.04
N LEU A 495 -30.38 4.39 -7.79
CA LEU A 495 -30.06 5.50 -6.89
C LEU A 495 -28.92 6.36 -7.45
N LEU A 496 -27.87 5.76 -8.03
CA LEU A 496 -26.81 6.47 -8.75
C LEU A 496 -27.37 7.25 -9.95
N ASP A 497 -28.25 6.60 -10.71
CA ASP A 497 -28.90 7.20 -11.89
C ASP A 497 -29.69 8.47 -11.56
N VAL A 498 -30.42 8.40 -10.45
CA VAL A 498 -31.29 9.47 -9.96
C VAL A 498 -30.49 10.62 -9.36
N ILE A 499 -29.45 10.35 -8.56
CA ILE A 499 -28.65 11.39 -7.91
C ILE A 499 -27.79 12.17 -8.91
N CYS A 500 -27.39 11.54 -10.02
CA CYS A 500 -26.60 12.17 -11.09
C CYS A 500 -27.46 12.80 -12.21
N GLY A 501 -28.79 12.67 -12.17
CA GLY A 501 -29.71 13.47 -12.98
C GLY A 501 -29.94 13.03 -14.43
N SER A 502 -29.77 11.75 -14.78
CA SER A 502 -29.87 11.27 -16.17
C SER A 502 -31.21 11.53 -16.86
N THR A 503 -32.31 11.64 -16.08
CA THR A 503 -33.67 11.89 -16.57
C THR A 503 -33.87 13.30 -17.15
N THR A 504 -32.87 14.18 -17.08
CA THR A 504 -32.95 15.58 -17.52
C THR A 504 -32.27 15.90 -18.87
N GLY A 505 -31.76 14.88 -19.57
CA GLY A 505 -31.51 14.98 -21.02
C GLY A 505 -30.09 15.35 -21.48
N GLY A 506 -29.06 15.34 -20.61
CA GLY A 506 -27.67 15.48 -21.06
C GLY A 506 -26.62 15.04 -20.04
N LEU A 507 -25.82 14.01 -20.38
CA LEU A 507 -24.66 13.55 -19.59
C LEU A 507 -23.55 14.63 -19.45
N GLY A 508 -23.60 15.74 -20.20
CA GLY A 508 -22.65 16.85 -20.05
C GLY A 508 -22.92 17.78 -18.86
N LEU A 509 -23.97 17.54 -18.06
CA LEU A 509 -24.42 18.44 -16.99
C LEU A 509 -24.17 17.89 -15.58
N LEU A 510 -23.35 16.84 -15.42
CA LEU A 510 -23.07 16.22 -14.12
C LEU A 510 -22.55 17.22 -13.08
N GLY A 511 -21.76 18.22 -13.49
CA GLY A 511 -21.23 19.26 -12.61
C GLY A 511 -22.29 20.15 -11.92
N LEU A 512 -23.54 20.16 -12.41
CA LEU A 512 -24.64 20.89 -11.78
C LEU A 512 -25.37 20.08 -10.71
N TYR A 513 -25.34 18.75 -10.81
CA TYR A 513 -25.99 17.86 -9.85
C TYR A 513 -25.06 17.43 -8.73
N ILE A 514 -23.77 17.31 -9.00
CA ILE A 514 -22.75 16.91 -8.03
C ILE A 514 -22.22 18.16 -7.31
N ASN A 515 -22.33 18.17 -5.99
CA ASN A 515 -21.88 19.25 -5.11
C ASN A 515 -21.13 18.68 -3.89
N GLU A 516 -20.56 19.56 -3.08
CA GLU A 516 -19.78 19.18 -1.89
C GLU A 516 -20.60 18.38 -0.85
N ASN A 517 -21.92 18.53 -0.83
CA ASN A 517 -22.79 17.89 0.16
C ASN A 517 -23.22 16.48 -0.24
N ASN A 518 -23.30 16.18 -1.53
CA ASN A 518 -23.77 14.88 -2.04
C ASN A 518 -22.64 13.96 -2.56
N VAL A 519 -21.46 14.49 -2.85
CA VAL A 519 -20.33 13.71 -3.39
C VAL A 519 -19.95 12.52 -2.51
N LEU A 520 -19.95 12.67 -1.18
CA LEU A 520 -19.64 11.57 -0.26
C LEU A 520 -20.65 10.42 -0.33
N LEU A 521 -21.92 10.71 -0.64
CA LEU A 521 -22.93 9.67 -0.85
C LEU A 521 -22.71 8.96 -2.18
N ILE A 522 -22.30 9.69 -3.22
CA ILE A 522 -21.98 9.12 -4.53
C ILE A 522 -20.76 8.19 -4.43
N ASN A 523 -19.68 8.60 -3.74
CA ASN A 523 -18.53 7.73 -3.47
C ASN A 523 -18.97 6.44 -2.76
N GLN A 524 -19.79 6.55 -1.71
CA GLN A 524 -20.32 5.39 -1.01
C GLN A 524 -21.15 4.47 -1.91
N ILE A 525 -21.93 5.01 -2.86
CA ILE A 525 -22.68 4.21 -3.85
C ILE A 525 -21.72 3.45 -4.77
N LEU A 526 -20.69 4.13 -5.30
CA LEU A 526 -19.69 3.51 -6.19
C LEU A 526 -18.91 2.40 -5.50
N GLU A 527 -18.47 2.61 -4.26
CA GLU A 527 -17.79 1.58 -3.45
C GLU A 527 -18.70 0.38 -3.18
N THR A 528 -19.96 0.63 -2.83
CA THR A 528 -20.94 -0.45 -2.57
C THR A 528 -21.21 -1.26 -3.83
N LEU A 529 -21.36 -0.61 -4.99
CA LEU A 529 -21.51 -1.28 -6.28
C LEU A 529 -20.26 -2.09 -6.65
N THR A 530 -19.08 -1.59 -6.27
CA THR A 530 -17.81 -2.29 -6.51
C THR A 530 -17.79 -3.58 -5.69
N GLU A 531 -18.07 -3.54 -4.38
CA GLU A 531 -18.12 -4.74 -3.54
C GLU A 531 -19.23 -5.73 -3.91
N TYR A 532 -20.33 -5.27 -4.53
CA TYR A 532 -21.35 -6.17 -5.06
C TYR A 532 -20.86 -7.04 -6.23
N CYS A 533 -19.93 -6.55 -7.04
CA CYS A 533 -19.47 -7.23 -8.25
C CYS A 533 -18.01 -7.70 -8.22
N GLN A 534 -17.21 -7.22 -7.26
CA GLN A 534 -15.80 -7.58 -7.07
C GLN A 534 -15.65 -9.02 -6.58
N GLY A 535 -14.71 -9.77 -7.17
CA GLY A 535 -14.67 -11.23 -7.04
C GLY A 535 -15.32 -11.90 -8.25
N PRO A 536 -15.18 -13.22 -8.46
CA PRO A 536 -15.87 -13.87 -9.58
C PRO A 536 -17.39 -13.96 -9.29
N CYS A 537 -18.11 -12.85 -9.48
CA CYS A 537 -19.55 -12.73 -9.35
C CYS A 537 -20.16 -12.20 -10.67
N TYR A 538 -20.03 -13.05 -11.70
CA TYR A 538 -20.49 -12.78 -13.07
C TYR A 538 -21.94 -12.33 -13.15
N GLU A 539 -22.78 -12.87 -12.28
CA GLU A 539 -24.21 -12.62 -12.29
C GLU A 539 -24.55 -11.18 -11.83
N ASN A 540 -23.78 -10.61 -10.90
CA ASN A 540 -23.94 -9.20 -10.50
C ASN A 540 -23.31 -8.24 -11.52
N GLN A 541 -22.17 -8.61 -12.10
CA GLN A 541 -21.52 -7.85 -13.18
C GLN A 541 -22.47 -7.70 -14.38
N ALA A 542 -23.07 -8.81 -14.83
CA ALA A 542 -24.05 -8.81 -15.90
C ALA A 542 -25.32 -8.01 -15.52
N CYS A 543 -25.79 -8.11 -14.27
CA CYS A 543 -26.93 -7.34 -13.78
C CYS A 543 -26.69 -5.83 -13.89
N ILE A 544 -25.50 -5.33 -13.52
CA ILE A 544 -25.15 -3.91 -13.59
C ILE A 544 -24.98 -3.46 -15.05
N ALA A 545 -24.28 -4.26 -15.86
CA ALA A 545 -23.96 -3.90 -17.25
C ALA A 545 -25.16 -3.96 -18.21
N THR A 546 -26.17 -4.77 -17.90
CA THR A 546 -27.33 -4.99 -18.78
C THR A 546 -28.63 -4.35 -18.30
N HIS A 547 -28.59 -3.66 -17.15
CA HIS A 547 -29.78 -3.02 -16.59
C HIS A 547 -30.37 -1.96 -17.54
N GLU A 548 -31.69 -1.77 -17.49
CA GLU A 548 -32.40 -0.79 -18.33
C GLU A 548 -32.04 0.67 -18.01
N SER A 549 -31.49 0.94 -16.83
CA SER A 549 -31.00 2.27 -16.46
C SER A 549 -29.74 2.64 -17.23
N ASN A 550 -29.52 3.94 -17.49
CA ASN A 550 -28.27 4.46 -18.06
C ASN A 550 -27.10 4.48 -17.06
N GLY A 551 -27.12 3.65 -16.02
CA GLY A 551 -26.14 3.63 -14.93
C GLY A 551 -24.70 3.47 -15.43
N LEU A 552 -24.46 2.61 -16.44
CA LEU A 552 -23.12 2.46 -17.03
C LEU A 552 -22.66 3.77 -17.69
N GLY A 553 -23.53 4.44 -18.45
CA GLY A 553 -23.22 5.73 -19.07
C GLY A 553 -22.91 6.84 -18.06
N ILE A 554 -23.48 6.78 -16.86
CA ILE A 554 -23.14 7.73 -15.79
C ILE A 554 -21.75 7.46 -15.24
N ILE A 555 -21.42 6.20 -15.00
CA ILE A 555 -20.09 5.80 -14.53
C ILE A 555 -19.03 6.25 -15.55
N THR A 556 -19.30 6.10 -16.85
CA THR A 556 -18.39 6.57 -17.90
C THR A 556 -18.30 8.11 -17.94
N ALA A 557 -19.42 8.81 -17.77
CA ALA A 557 -19.46 10.27 -17.73
C ALA A 557 -18.73 10.87 -16.51
N LEU A 558 -18.77 10.21 -15.34
CA LEU A 558 -18.03 10.62 -14.14
C LEU A 558 -16.51 10.67 -14.38
N ILE A 559 -15.99 9.77 -15.22
CA ILE A 559 -14.57 9.72 -15.58
C ILE A 559 -14.25 10.78 -16.65
N LEU A 560 -15.05 10.81 -17.72
CA LEU A 560 -14.76 11.59 -18.93
C LEU A 560 -15.00 13.10 -18.78
N ASN A 561 -16.03 13.49 -18.03
CA ASN A 561 -16.44 14.89 -17.96
C ASN A 561 -15.73 15.65 -16.83
N ASP A 562 -15.49 16.94 -17.05
CA ASP A 562 -15.02 17.85 -16.00
C ASP A 562 -16.20 18.24 -15.09
N ILE A 563 -16.06 18.05 -13.77
CA ILE A 563 -17.11 18.29 -12.77
C ILE A 563 -16.98 19.72 -12.21
N ASN A 564 -17.43 20.72 -12.96
CA ASN A 564 -17.39 22.13 -12.54
C ASN A 564 -18.73 22.57 -11.92
N PRO A 565 -18.74 23.37 -10.82
CA PRO A 565 -17.60 24.07 -10.20
C PRO A 565 -16.80 23.27 -9.16
N LEU A 566 -17.24 22.06 -8.76
CA LEU A 566 -16.58 21.27 -7.70
C LEU A 566 -15.07 21.09 -7.93
N GLY A 567 -14.65 20.83 -9.17
CA GLY A 567 -13.25 20.67 -9.55
C GLY A 567 -12.39 21.93 -9.40
N LYS A 568 -12.98 23.12 -9.25
CA LYS A 568 -12.22 24.35 -8.93
C LYS A 568 -11.94 24.49 -7.45
N ASN A 569 -12.86 24.05 -6.59
CA ASN A 569 -12.78 24.26 -5.15
C ASN A 569 -12.21 23.05 -4.40
N ARG A 570 -12.57 21.84 -4.82
CA ARG A 570 -12.31 20.57 -4.14
C ARG A 570 -11.96 19.48 -5.16
N MET A 571 -10.78 19.61 -5.76
CA MET A 571 -10.27 18.63 -6.74
C MET A 571 -10.02 17.26 -6.10
N ASP A 572 -9.66 17.23 -4.82
CA ASP A 572 -9.52 16.01 -3.99
C ASP A 572 -10.75 15.09 -4.10
N LEU A 573 -11.94 15.64 -3.92
CA LEU A 573 -13.21 14.89 -3.98
C LEU A 573 -13.54 14.42 -5.40
N VAL A 574 -13.16 15.19 -6.42
CA VAL A 574 -13.35 14.81 -7.83
C VAL A 574 -12.41 13.67 -8.22
N LEU A 575 -11.17 13.70 -7.75
CA LEU A 575 -10.20 12.62 -7.97
C LEU A 575 -10.65 11.32 -7.30
N GLU A 576 -11.18 11.40 -6.08
CA GLU A 576 -11.76 10.26 -5.36
C GLU A 576 -12.94 9.64 -6.13
N LEU A 577 -13.86 10.48 -6.64
CA LEU A 577 -14.97 10.04 -7.51
C LEU A 577 -14.47 9.30 -8.75
N LYS A 578 -13.50 9.88 -9.47
CA LYS A 578 -12.92 9.28 -10.68
C LYS A 578 -12.21 7.97 -10.37
N ASN A 579 -11.51 7.90 -9.24
CA ASN A 579 -10.85 6.69 -8.77
C ASN A 579 -11.87 5.57 -8.51
N ASN A 580 -12.90 5.83 -7.71
CA ASN A 580 -13.93 4.85 -7.37
C ASN A 580 -14.75 4.43 -8.60
N ALA A 581 -15.05 5.35 -9.51
CA ALA A 581 -15.70 5.02 -10.79
C ALA A 581 -14.81 4.12 -11.67
N SER A 582 -13.50 4.38 -11.73
CA SER A 582 -12.56 3.54 -12.49
C SER A 582 -12.42 2.13 -11.89
N LYS A 583 -12.38 2.01 -10.55
CA LYS A 583 -12.37 0.73 -9.83
C LYS A 583 -13.63 -0.09 -10.12
N LEU A 584 -14.81 0.55 -10.12
CA LEU A 584 -16.08 -0.10 -10.45
C LEU A 584 -16.08 -0.68 -11.88
N LEU A 585 -15.57 0.07 -12.87
CA LEU A 585 -15.49 -0.44 -14.24
C LEU A 585 -14.52 -1.61 -14.38
N LEU A 586 -13.36 -1.55 -13.73
CA LEU A 586 -12.42 -2.67 -13.67
C LEU A 586 -13.06 -3.90 -13.02
N ALA A 587 -13.78 -3.73 -11.91
CA ALA A 587 -14.50 -4.81 -11.22
C ALA A 587 -15.61 -5.42 -12.09
N ILE A 588 -16.31 -4.62 -12.91
CA ILE A 588 -17.30 -5.11 -13.88
C ILE A 588 -16.62 -5.94 -14.99
N MET A 589 -15.39 -5.60 -15.37
CA MET A 589 -14.61 -6.28 -16.42
C MET A 589 -13.84 -7.52 -15.95
N GLU A 590 -13.85 -7.85 -14.64
CA GLU A 590 -13.19 -9.06 -14.09
C GLU A 590 -13.79 -10.40 -14.62
N SER A 591 -14.92 -10.40 -15.34
CA SER A 591 -15.61 -11.63 -15.77
C SER A 591 -14.82 -12.49 -16.79
N ARG A 592 -15.19 -13.77 -16.91
CA ARG A 592 -14.52 -14.76 -17.79
C ARG A 592 -15.32 -15.25 -18.98
N THR A 593 -16.60 -14.89 -19.11
CA THR A 593 -17.48 -15.52 -20.11
C THR A 593 -17.44 -14.79 -21.45
N SER A 594 -17.98 -15.43 -22.49
CA SER A 594 -18.36 -14.80 -23.77
C SER A 594 -19.19 -13.52 -23.59
N ASP A 595 -19.82 -13.34 -22.42
CA ASP A 595 -20.54 -12.11 -22.06
C ASP A 595 -19.61 -10.93 -21.75
N ASN A 596 -18.31 -11.16 -21.51
CA ASN A 596 -17.34 -10.09 -21.29
C ASN A 596 -17.10 -9.30 -22.57
N GLU A 597 -17.16 -9.94 -23.75
CA GLU A 597 -17.20 -9.25 -25.04
C GLU A 597 -18.42 -8.32 -25.11
N ASN A 598 -19.61 -8.82 -24.75
CA ASN A 598 -20.85 -8.03 -24.73
C ASN A 598 -20.79 -6.85 -23.73
N ILE A 599 -20.18 -7.05 -22.56
CA ILE A 599 -20.01 -6.01 -21.54
C ILE A 599 -18.98 -4.97 -22.02
N ALA A 600 -17.83 -5.40 -22.52
CA ALA A 600 -16.79 -4.54 -23.05
C ALA A 600 -17.31 -3.69 -24.22
N GLU A 601 -18.05 -4.29 -25.16
CA GLU A 601 -18.69 -3.58 -26.26
C GLU A 601 -19.67 -2.50 -25.77
N LYS A 602 -20.46 -2.79 -24.72
CA LYS A 602 -21.37 -1.80 -24.11
C LYS A 602 -20.63 -0.67 -23.40
N ILE A 603 -19.52 -0.95 -22.73
CA ILE A 603 -18.66 0.07 -22.13
C ILE A 603 -18.10 0.97 -23.23
N ILE A 604 -17.53 0.36 -24.29
CA ILE A 604 -16.95 1.07 -25.43
C ILE A 604 -18.00 1.91 -26.15
N TYR A 605 -19.23 1.41 -26.31
CA TYR A 605 -20.32 2.16 -26.94
C TYR A 605 -20.68 3.45 -26.17
N ASN A 606 -20.59 3.43 -24.84
CA ASN A 606 -20.87 4.57 -23.97
C ASN A 606 -19.63 5.44 -23.67
N MET A 607 -18.49 5.17 -24.31
CA MET A 607 -17.23 5.90 -24.11
C MET A 607 -16.66 6.40 -25.43
N ASN A 608 -15.91 7.50 -25.36
CA ASN A 608 -15.06 7.93 -26.46
C ASN A 608 -13.61 7.50 -26.20
N PRO A 609 -13.05 6.56 -27.00
CA PRO A 609 -11.68 6.07 -26.86
C PRO A 609 -10.61 7.16 -26.74
N ARG A 610 -10.73 8.24 -27.52
CA ARG A 610 -9.73 9.32 -27.56
C ARG A 610 -9.78 10.17 -26.30
N GLN A 611 -10.99 10.52 -25.86
CA GLN A 611 -11.18 11.29 -24.62
C GLN A 611 -10.70 10.49 -23.40
N LEU A 612 -10.90 9.17 -23.38
CA LEU A 612 -10.45 8.33 -22.26
C LEU A 612 -8.92 8.37 -22.10
N VAL A 613 -8.19 8.23 -23.21
CA VAL A 613 -6.72 8.34 -23.22
C VAL A 613 -6.27 9.76 -22.84
N GLU A 614 -6.97 10.78 -23.32
CA GLU A 614 -6.70 12.19 -22.98
C GLU A 614 -6.86 12.46 -21.49
N VAL A 615 -7.93 11.95 -20.86
CA VAL A 615 -8.17 12.11 -19.41
C VAL A 615 -7.07 11.43 -18.60
N ALA A 616 -6.64 10.21 -18.97
CA ALA A 616 -5.53 9.53 -18.30
C ALA A 616 -4.21 10.32 -18.41
N CYS A 617 -3.96 10.95 -19.56
CA CYS A 617 -2.77 11.78 -19.77
C CYS A 617 -2.86 13.13 -19.05
N LYS A 618 -4.05 13.75 -18.99
CA LYS A 618 -4.31 14.99 -18.24
C LYS A 618 -4.04 14.78 -16.74
N ALA A 619 -4.49 13.66 -16.19
CA ALA A 619 -4.28 13.30 -14.78
C ALA A 619 -2.77 13.19 -14.42
N TYR A 620 -1.93 12.70 -15.34
CA TYR A 620 -0.47 12.61 -15.14
C TYR A 620 0.20 13.96 -14.87
N TYR A 621 -0.25 15.02 -15.56
CA TYR A 621 0.29 16.38 -15.45
C TYR A 621 -0.38 17.23 -14.37
N GLN A 622 -1.42 16.71 -13.72
CA GLN A 622 -2.20 17.47 -12.74
C GLN A 622 -1.46 17.62 -11.39
N GLU A 623 -0.49 16.75 -11.12
CA GLU A 623 0.30 16.72 -9.88
C GLU A 623 1.47 17.73 -9.86
N THR A 624 1.83 18.34 -11.00
CA THR A 624 3.01 19.25 -11.09
C THR A 624 2.78 20.66 -10.54
N LEU A 625 1.67 20.92 -9.84
CA LEU A 625 1.30 22.28 -9.39
C LEU A 625 1.29 22.49 -7.87
N ASP A 626 1.32 21.43 -7.05
CA ASP A 626 1.11 21.51 -5.59
C ASP A 626 2.25 20.86 -4.77
N GLU A 627 3.52 21.16 -5.08
CA GLU A 627 4.68 20.63 -4.30
C GLU A 627 4.87 21.30 -2.91
N ASP A 628 4.04 22.28 -2.54
CA ASP A 628 4.25 23.12 -1.34
C ASP A 628 3.27 22.88 -0.16
N GLU A 629 2.32 21.92 -0.25
CA GLU A 629 1.43 21.59 0.88
C GLU A 629 1.78 20.24 1.51
N GLU A 630 1.83 20.19 2.85
CA GLU A 630 1.99 18.96 3.63
C GLU A 630 0.95 17.92 3.16
N MET A 631 1.38 16.92 2.38
CA MET A 631 0.46 15.93 1.81
C MET A 631 -0.28 15.20 2.94
N ASN A 632 -1.61 15.31 2.96
CA ASN A 632 -2.46 14.36 3.67
C ASN A 632 -2.13 12.95 3.14
N GLU A 633 -1.66 12.05 4.00
CA GLU A 633 -1.35 10.65 3.65
C GLU A 633 -2.56 9.91 3.03
N ASP A 634 -3.78 10.40 3.27
CA ASP A 634 -5.04 9.81 2.81
C ASP A 634 -5.53 10.37 1.44
N ALA A 635 -4.85 11.35 0.84
CA ALA A 635 -5.31 11.97 -0.42
C ALA A 635 -4.94 11.12 -1.65
N VAL A 636 -5.91 10.88 -2.55
CA VAL A 636 -5.70 10.11 -3.79
C VAL A 636 -4.88 10.92 -4.80
N SER A 637 -3.69 10.44 -5.15
CA SER A 637 -2.85 11.07 -6.18
C SER A 637 -3.50 11.01 -7.57
N PRO A 638 -3.47 12.11 -8.36
CA PRO A 638 -3.93 12.14 -9.74
C PRO A 638 -3.28 11.08 -10.63
N LYS A 639 -2.00 10.74 -10.40
CA LYS A 639 -1.29 9.72 -11.18
C LYS A 639 -1.89 8.33 -10.98
N VAL A 640 -2.32 8.01 -9.76
CA VAL A 640 -2.98 6.72 -9.46
C VAL A 640 -4.30 6.61 -10.21
N VAL A 641 -5.10 7.70 -10.22
CA VAL A 641 -6.36 7.76 -10.98
C VAL A 641 -6.09 7.59 -12.48
N GLY A 642 -5.11 8.30 -13.02
CA GLY A 642 -4.71 8.19 -14.42
C GLY A 642 -4.22 6.79 -14.79
N HIS A 643 -3.50 6.12 -13.88
CA HIS A 643 -3.03 4.74 -14.08
C HIS A 643 -4.18 3.73 -14.08
N ASN A 644 -5.16 3.87 -13.18
CA ASN A 644 -6.36 3.01 -13.17
C ASN A 644 -7.15 3.14 -14.49
N ILE A 645 -7.28 4.36 -15.02
CA ILE A 645 -7.91 4.60 -16.32
C ILE A 645 -7.06 3.99 -17.45
N TYR A 646 -5.73 4.07 -17.38
CA TYR A 646 -4.85 3.41 -18.35
C TYR A 646 -4.99 1.89 -18.35
N ILE A 647 -5.10 1.25 -17.18
CA ILE A 647 -5.34 -0.20 -17.07
C ILE A 647 -6.68 -0.57 -17.71
N LEU A 648 -7.73 0.24 -17.47
CA LEU A 648 -9.03 0.04 -18.12
C LEU A 648 -8.90 0.13 -19.65
N CYS A 649 -8.20 1.14 -20.18
CA CYS A 649 -7.92 1.24 -21.62
C CYS A 649 -7.17 0.00 -22.13
N HIS A 650 -6.18 -0.48 -21.38
CA HIS A 650 -5.38 -1.65 -21.76
C HIS A 650 -6.25 -2.92 -21.85
N GLN A 651 -7.15 -3.13 -20.88
CA GLN A 651 -8.09 -4.25 -20.92
C GLN A 651 -9.10 -4.12 -22.08
N LEU A 652 -9.62 -2.92 -22.33
CA LEU A 652 -10.54 -2.66 -23.45
C LEU A 652 -9.86 -2.79 -24.83
N ALA A 653 -8.54 -2.59 -24.91
CA ALA A 653 -7.76 -2.72 -26.14
C ALA A 653 -7.75 -4.16 -26.70
N LEU A 654 -8.03 -5.16 -25.86
CA LEU A 654 -8.19 -6.56 -26.29
C LEU A 654 -9.40 -6.72 -27.24
N TYR A 655 -10.46 -5.94 -27.01
CA TYR A 655 -11.71 -6.00 -27.78
C TYR A 655 -11.78 -4.93 -28.88
N ASN A 656 -11.08 -3.79 -28.73
CA ASN A 656 -11.06 -2.71 -29.72
C ASN A 656 -9.65 -2.32 -30.17
N LYS A 657 -9.37 -2.60 -31.45
CA LYS A 657 -8.08 -2.28 -32.10
C LYS A 657 -7.74 -0.79 -32.13
N GLU A 658 -8.73 0.11 -32.14
CA GLU A 658 -8.49 1.57 -32.13
C GLU A 658 -7.81 2.01 -30.84
N ILE A 659 -8.29 1.53 -29.68
CA ILE A 659 -7.70 1.82 -28.37
C ILE A 659 -6.27 1.28 -28.32
N GLY A 660 -6.04 0.06 -28.80
CA GLY A 660 -4.71 -0.54 -28.85
C GLY A 660 -3.70 0.24 -29.69
N ILE A 661 -4.15 0.98 -30.71
CA ILE A 661 -3.28 1.89 -31.50
C ILE A 661 -3.00 3.18 -30.72
N LEU A 662 -4.00 3.74 -30.04
CA LEU A 662 -3.87 4.99 -29.27
C LEU A 662 -2.98 4.85 -28.02
N LEU A 663 -2.88 3.65 -27.43
CA LEU A 663 -2.03 3.39 -26.26
C LEU A 663 -0.54 3.24 -26.60
N LYS A 664 -0.20 3.01 -27.87
CA LYS A 664 1.19 2.87 -28.28
C LYS A 664 1.83 4.26 -28.38
N PRO A 665 2.92 4.54 -27.65
CA PRO A 665 3.55 5.85 -27.68
C PRO A 665 4.22 6.05 -29.05
N ASN A 666 3.55 6.78 -29.95
CA ASN A 666 4.09 7.13 -31.27
C ASN A 666 4.34 8.65 -31.35
N SER A 667 5.62 9.02 -31.31
CA SER A 667 6.08 10.42 -31.34
C SER A 667 5.78 11.15 -32.65
N GLU A 668 5.38 10.45 -33.72
CA GLU A 668 5.10 11.07 -35.02
C GLU A 668 3.66 11.58 -35.16
N ILE A 669 2.71 11.05 -34.37
CA ILE A 669 1.27 11.32 -34.51
C ILE A 669 0.71 12.05 -33.29
N MET A 670 1.35 11.91 -32.13
CA MET A 670 0.82 12.35 -30.83
C MET A 670 1.69 13.44 -30.20
N ASP A 671 1.06 14.32 -29.41
CA ASP A 671 1.77 15.34 -28.65
C ASP A 671 2.83 14.72 -27.73
N LEU A 672 3.96 15.42 -27.58
CA LEU A 672 5.10 14.97 -26.76
C LEU A 672 4.67 14.65 -25.31
N LYS A 673 3.76 15.47 -24.76
CA LYS A 673 3.19 15.28 -23.42
C LYS A 673 2.41 13.96 -23.29
N THR A 674 1.53 13.69 -24.25
CA THR A 674 0.74 12.44 -24.28
C THR A 674 1.66 11.23 -24.42
N CYS A 675 2.72 11.33 -25.23
CA CYS A 675 3.71 10.26 -25.36
C CYS A 675 4.46 9.97 -24.06
N ASP A 676 4.85 11.01 -23.32
CA ASP A 676 5.59 10.85 -22.06
C ASP A 676 4.71 10.21 -20.97
N ALA A 677 3.45 10.65 -20.84
CA ALA A 677 2.49 10.03 -19.92
C ALA A 677 2.22 8.55 -20.27
N LEU A 678 2.02 8.24 -21.55
CA LEU A 678 1.80 6.85 -22.00
C LEU A 678 3.03 5.96 -21.79
N ARG A 679 4.25 6.49 -22.00
CA ARG A 679 5.49 5.76 -21.69
C ARG A 679 5.62 5.46 -20.20
N TYR A 680 5.25 6.42 -19.35
CA TYR A 680 5.23 6.22 -17.91
C TYR A 680 4.28 5.07 -17.53
N TYR A 681 3.01 5.14 -17.94
CA TYR A 681 2.03 4.11 -17.61
C TYR A 681 2.40 2.73 -18.17
N TYR A 682 2.92 2.68 -19.40
CA TYR A 682 3.38 1.44 -20.02
C TYR A 682 4.52 0.77 -19.23
N ASN A 683 5.53 1.54 -18.81
CA ASN A 683 6.67 1.00 -18.06
C ASN A 683 6.30 0.56 -16.62
N HIS A 684 5.23 1.12 -16.07
CA HIS A 684 4.74 0.82 -14.71
C HIS A 684 3.53 -0.10 -14.70
N THR A 685 3.17 -0.72 -15.83
CA THR A 685 2.09 -1.71 -15.92
C THR A 685 2.67 -3.07 -16.22
N ALA A 686 2.28 -4.06 -15.42
CA ALA A 686 2.64 -5.45 -15.65
C ALA A 686 1.38 -6.27 -15.93
N GLN A 687 1.56 -7.34 -16.70
CA GLN A 687 0.54 -8.35 -16.95
C GLN A 687 1.09 -9.73 -16.60
N ILE A 688 0.24 -10.59 -16.06
CA ILE A 688 0.52 -12.00 -15.73
C ILE A 688 -0.67 -12.88 -16.09
N GLU A 689 -0.40 -14.18 -16.26
CA GLU A 689 -1.43 -15.20 -16.37
C GLU A 689 -1.49 -16.03 -15.08
N ILE A 690 -2.67 -16.30 -14.56
CA ILE A 690 -2.86 -17.16 -13.39
C ILE A 690 -3.81 -18.32 -13.70
N ALA A 691 -3.59 -19.45 -13.02
CA ALA A 691 -4.47 -20.60 -13.04
C ALA A 691 -5.36 -20.62 -11.80
N ARG A 692 -6.68 -20.79 -11.99
CA ARG A 692 -7.64 -20.87 -10.86
C ARG A 692 -7.93 -22.32 -10.51
N GLN A 693 -8.72 -22.56 -9.45
CA GLN A 693 -8.95 -23.91 -8.91
C GLN A 693 -9.57 -24.87 -9.95
N ASP A 694 -10.35 -24.34 -10.87
CA ASP A 694 -10.95 -25.02 -12.02
C ASP A 694 -9.97 -25.25 -13.19
N ARG A 695 -8.71 -24.85 -13.05
CA ARG A 695 -7.64 -24.90 -14.06
C ARG A 695 -7.87 -24.03 -15.30
N SER A 696 -8.81 -23.09 -15.24
CA SER A 696 -8.92 -22.05 -16.26
C SER A 696 -7.83 -20.99 -16.04
N LEU A 697 -7.36 -20.43 -17.16
CA LEU A 697 -6.36 -19.35 -17.16
C LEU A 697 -7.07 -18.00 -17.21
N GLU A 698 -6.52 -17.03 -16.49
CA GLU A 698 -7.00 -15.65 -16.44
C GLU A 698 -5.82 -14.70 -16.52
N GLN A 699 -5.99 -13.60 -17.24
CA GLN A 699 -4.99 -12.54 -17.33
C GLN A 699 -5.29 -11.46 -16.28
N ILE A 700 -4.27 -11.04 -15.54
CA ILE A 700 -4.35 -9.92 -14.60
C ILE A 700 -3.39 -8.83 -15.06
N VAL A 701 -3.87 -7.60 -15.05
CA VAL A 701 -3.10 -6.39 -15.33
C VAL A 701 -3.09 -5.53 -14.07
N PHE A 702 -1.91 -5.09 -13.65
CA PHE A 702 -1.74 -4.37 -12.38
C PHE A 702 -0.60 -3.34 -12.46
N PRO A 703 -0.61 -2.29 -11.61
CA PRO A 703 0.48 -1.33 -11.52
C PRO A 703 1.67 -1.91 -10.76
N ILE A 704 2.89 -1.69 -11.25
CA ILE A 704 4.13 -2.15 -10.61
C ILE A 704 4.38 -1.27 -9.37
N PRO A 705 4.51 -1.87 -8.16
CA PRO A 705 4.85 -1.09 -6.96
C PRO A 705 6.23 -0.42 -7.09
N GLU A 706 6.35 0.83 -6.64
CA GLU A 706 7.62 1.60 -6.70
C GLU A 706 8.79 0.88 -6.00
N ILE A 707 8.49 0.11 -4.93
CA ILE A 707 9.51 -0.65 -4.20
C ILE A 707 10.26 -1.66 -5.09
N CYS A 708 9.62 -2.14 -6.17
CA CYS A 708 10.20 -3.10 -7.09
C CYS A 708 11.34 -2.52 -7.95
N GLU A 709 11.38 -1.20 -8.14
CA GLU A 709 12.46 -0.52 -8.89
C GLU A 709 13.83 -0.63 -8.21
N TYR A 710 13.84 -0.89 -6.90
CA TYR A 710 15.06 -0.99 -6.11
C TYR A 710 15.72 -2.38 -6.20
N LEU A 711 15.19 -3.30 -6.99
CA LEU A 711 15.84 -4.59 -7.25
C LEU A 711 17.05 -4.42 -8.18
N THR A 712 18.20 -4.95 -7.79
CA THR A 712 19.43 -4.82 -8.57
C THR A 712 19.43 -5.74 -9.81
N GLU A 713 19.99 -5.26 -10.92
CA GLU A 713 20.15 -6.06 -12.15
C GLU A 713 21.06 -7.28 -11.94
N GLU A 714 22.04 -7.18 -11.03
CA GLU A 714 22.91 -8.31 -10.67
C GLU A 714 22.11 -9.45 -10.02
N THR A 715 21.18 -9.14 -9.11
CA THR A 715 20.29 -10.15 -8.53
C THR A 715 19.36 -10.74 -9.59
N LYS A 716 18.83 -9.92 -10.51
CA LYS A 716 17.98 -10.42 -11.61
C LYS A 716 18.70 -11.45 -12.48
N ILE A 717 19.92 -11.13 -12.92
CA ILE A 717 20.73 -12.02 -13.75
C ILE A 717 21.09 -13.30 -12.99
N ARG A 718 21.44 -13.19 -11.71
CA ARG A 718 21.80 -14.31 -10.84
C ARG A 718 20.64 -15.28 -10.67
N VAL A 719 19.47 -14.79 -10.26
CA VAL A 719 18.27 -15.63 -10.08
C VAL A 719 17.86 -16.29 -11.40
N PHE A 720 17.92 -15.57 -12.53
CA PHE A 720 17.60 -16.13 -13.84
C PHE A 720 18.47 -17.34 -14.21
N ARG A 721 19.78 -17.28 -13.93
CA ARG A 721 20.75 -18.33 -14.27
C ARG A 721 20.81 -19.46 -13.24
N ASP A 722 20.71 -19.13 -11.96
CA ASP A 722 20.95 -20.06 -10.85
C ASP A 722 19.68 -20.81 -10.40
N SER A 723 18.50 -20.51 -10.94
CA SER A 723 17.26 -21.18 -10.54
C SER A 723 17.22 -22.64 -11.03
N GLU A 724 17.10 -23.56 -10.07
CA GLU A 724 17.09 -25.00 -10.34
C GLU A 724 15.67 -25.52 -10.66
N ARG A 725 15.61 -26.62 -11.43
CA ARG A 725 14.35 -27.31 -11.71
C ARG A 725 14.04 -28.29 -10.59
N ASP A 726 12.79 -28.32 -10.15
CA ASP A 726 12.28 -29.31 -9.22
C ASP A 726 12.16 -30.70 -9.88
N ALA A 727 11.72 -31.69 -9.10
CA ALA A 727 11.49 -33.05 -9.59
C ALA A 727 10.42 -33.16 -10.70
N GLN A 728 9.59 -32.12 -10.87
CA GLN A 728 8.56 -32.01 -11.90
C GLN A 728 9.04 -31.23 -13.14
N GLY A 729 10.28 -30.74 -13.13
CA GLY A 729 10.88 -29.97 -14.22
C GLY A 729 10.58 -28.47 -14.19
N SER A 730 9.93 -27.95 -13.14
CA SER A 730 9.59 -26.52 -13.00
C SER A 730 10.65 -25.75 -12.20
N LYS A 731 10.97 -24.52 -12.64
CA LYS A 731 11.86 -23.60 -11.93
C LYS A 731 11.14 -22.73 -10.89
N VAL A 732 9.81 -22.77 -10.88
CA VAL A 732 8.96 -21.86 -10.09
C VAL A 732 9.13 -22.09 -8.58
N SER A 733 9.33 -23.33 -8.13
CA SER A 733 9.48 -23.63 -6.71
C SER A 733 10.70 -22.97 -6.09
N ASP A 734 11.87 -23.05 -6.74
CA ASP A 734 13.10 -22.43 -6.25
C ASP A 734 13.02 -20.91 -6.34
N PHE A 735 12.44 -20.38 -7.42
CA PHE A 735 12.15 -18.96 -7.57
C PHE A 735 11.28 -18.42 -6.42
N PHE A 736 10.18 -19.11 -6.10
CA PHE A 736 9.25 -18.71 -5.04
C PHE A 736 9.92 -18.64 -3.66
N ASN A 737 10.83 -19.58 -3.36
CA ASN A 737 11.58 -19.57 -2.10
C ASN A 737 12.52 -18.36 -1.96
N LYS A 738 13.00 -17.80 -3.09
CA LYS A 738 13.91 -16.64 -3.12
C LYS A 738 13.18 -15.29 -3.08
N ILE A 739 11.85 -15.26 -3.17
CA ILE A 739 11.06 -14.01 -3.23
C ILE A 739 11.17 -13.19 -1.95
N ASP A 740 11.16 -13.85 -0.79
CA ASP A 740 11.28 -13.16 0.51
C ASP A 740 12.64 -12.46 0.63
N ASP A 741 13.72 -13.09 0.15
CA ASP A 741 15.06 -12.52 0.14
C ASP A 741 15.16 -11.33 -0.82
N MET A 742 14.57 -11.43 -2.02
CA MET A 742 14.52 -10.32 -2.99
C MET A 742 13.70 -9.14 -2.46
N PHE A 743 12.59 -9.39 -1.76
CA PHE A 743 11.79 -8.34 -1.14
C PHE A 743 12.56 -7.65 0.00
N ALA A 744 13.32 -8.42 0.79
CA ALA A 744 14.22 -7.85 1.80
C ALA A 744 15.33 -7.00 1.16
N GLU A 745 15.90 -7.44 0.03
CA GLU A 745 16.86 -6.67 -0.76
C GLU A 745 16.25 -5.34 -1.23
N MET A 746 15.05 -5.33 -1.82
CA MET A 746 14.38 -4.11 -2.28
C MET A 746 14.17 -3.09 -1.15
N ASN A 747 13.66 -3.54 0.00
CA ASN A 747 13.49 -2.70 1.19
C ASN A 747 14.81 -2.13 1.70
N TRP A 748 15.86 -2.96 1.67
CA TRP A 748 17.19 -2.53 2.03
C TRP A 748 17.77 -1.52 1.04
N GLN A 749 17.61 -1.73 -0.27
CA GLN A 749 18.09 -0.82 -1.31
C GLN A 749 17.38 0.54 -1.26
N LYS A 750 16.07 0.57 -0.96
CA LYS A 750 15.33 1.81 -0.68
C LYS A 750 15.94 2.56 0.50
N LYS A 751 16.21 1.85 1.61
CA LYS A 751 16.89 2.43 2.78
C LYS A 751 18.34 2.84 2.49
N LEU A 752 19.06 2.11 1.65
CA LEU A 752 20.45 2.41 1.27
C LEU A 752 20.52 3.71 0.47
N ARG A 753 19.59 3.93 -0.48
CA ARG A 753 19.52 5.15 -1.29
C ARG A 753 19.16 6.41 -0.50
N SER A 754 18.52 6.26 0.67
CA SER A 754 18.33 7.38 1.60
C SER A 754 19.66 7.96 2.12
N ASN A 755 20.75 7.17 2.10
CA ASN A 755 22.09 7.59 2.47
C ASN A 755 23.02 7.67 1.24
N PRO A 756 23.18 8.84 0.60
CA PRO A 756 23.86 8.96 -0.69
C PRO A 756 25.33 8.54 -0.67
N ALA A 757 26.05 8.79 0.43
CA ALA A 757 27.46 8.41 0.57
C ALA A 757 27.66 6.88 0.60
N LEU A 758 26.84 6.18 1.38
CA LEU A 758 26.92 4.72 1.51
C LEU A 758 26.46 4.04 0.21
N TYR A 759 25.43 4.57 -0.45
CA TYR A 759 24.98 4.11 -1.75
C TYR A 759 26.08 4.26 -2.82
N TRP A 760 26.79 5.39 -2.87
CA TRP A 760 27.88 5.61 -3.82
C TRP A 760 29.01 4.57 -3.65
N VAL A 761 29.41 4.30 -2.41
CA VAL A 761 30.42 3.28 -2.10
C VAL A 761 29.95 1.87 -2.49
N SER A 762 28.70 1.55 -2.19
CA SER A 762 28.10 0.22 -2.43
C SER A 762 27.89 -0.06 -3.93
N ARG A 763 27.51 0.96 -4.71
CA ARG A 763 27.28 0.84 -6.16
C ARG A 763 28.54 0.47 -6.94
N HIS A 764 29.71 0.89 -6.47
CA HIS A 764 31.00 0.68 -7.16
C HIS A 764 31.79 -0.53 -6.60
N MET A 765 31.10 -1.58 -6.12
CA MET A 765 31.71 -2.78 -5.54
C MET A 765 32.79 -3.41 -6.44
N SER A 766 32.48 -3.64 -7.73
CA SER A 766 33.41 -4.25 -8.69
C SER A 766 34.66 -3.40 -8.96
N LEU A 767 34.53 -2.07 -8.92
CA LEU A 767 35.65 -1.15 -9.12
C LEU A 767 36.64 -1.21 -7.95
N TRP A 768 36.15 -1.22 -6.70
CA TRP A 768 37.00 -1.37 -5.52
C TRP A 768 37.76 -2.70 -5.55
N SER A 769 37.06 -3.78 -5.90
CA SER A 769 37.68 -5.08 -6.11
C SER A 769 38.78 -5.01 -7.18
N TYR A 770 38.50 -4.43 -8.34
CA TYR A 770 39.48 -4.27 -9.42
C TYR A 770 40.74 -3.50 -8.99
N ILE A 771 40.58 -2.37 -8.31
CA ILE A 771 41.71 -1.56 -7.81
C ILE A 771 42.61 -2.38 -6.87
N ILE A 772 42.02 -3.11 -5.92
CA ILE A 772 42.77 -3.94 -4.96
C ILE A 772 43.65 -4.96 -5.68
N PHE A 773 43.11 -5.64 -6.70
CA PHE A 773 43.86 -6.63 -7.46
C PHE A 773 45.00 -6.03 -8.26
N VAL A 774 44.77 -4.90 -8.92
CA VAL A 774 45.82 -4.21 -9.68
C VAL A 774 46.96 -3.78 -8.76
N ILE A 775 46.66 -3.21 -7.59
CA ILE A 775 47.70 -2.83 -6.61
C ILE A 775 48.42 -4.08 -6.09
N ASN A 776 47.70 -5.16 -5.81
CA ASN A 776 48.30 -6.41 -5.35
C ASN A 776 49.25 -7.04 -6.40
N VAL A 777 48.91 -6.98 -7.68
CA VAL A 777 49.81 -7.40 -8.77
C VAL A 777 51.09 -6.55 -8.78
N PHE A 778 50.97 -5.22 -8.62
CA PHE A 778 52.16 -4.36 -8.56
C PHE A 778 53.05 -4.65 -7.36
N VAL A 779 52.48 -4.85 -6.16
CA VAL A 779 53.24 -5.21 -4.96
C VAL A 779 54.03 -6.50 -5.20
N ASN A 780 53.39 -7.53 -5.72
CA ASN A 780 54.05 -8.82 -5.98
C ASN A 780 55.11 -8.72 -7.09
N CYS A 781 54.91 -7.89 -8.12
CA CYS A 781 55.94 -7.62 -9.11
C CYS A 781 57.18 -6.95 -8.50
N ILE A 782 56.99 -5.96 -7.60
CA ILE A 782 58.10 -5.27 -6.92
C ILE A 782 58.85 -6.24 -6.00
N VAL A 783 58.13 -7.04 -5.22
CA VAL A 783 58.72 -8.08 -4.36
C VAL A 783 59.52 -9.09 -5.21
N ALA A 784 58.99 -9.54 -6.34
CA ALA A 784 59.69 -10.49 -7.21
C ALA A 784 61.00 -9.94 -7.81
N THR A 785 61.09 -8.62 -8.07
CA THR A 785 62.28 -8.02 -8.69
C THR A 785 63.32 -7.51 -7.70
N PHE A 786 62.93 -7.09 -6.49
CA PHE A 786 63.81 -6.38 -5.55
C PHE A 786 64.02 -7.11 -4.21
N PHE A 787 63.45 -8.30 -4.02
CA PHE A 787 63.64 -9.10 -2.80
C PHE A 787 64.91 -10.00 -2.91
N PRO A 788 65.74 -10.13 -1.85
CA PRO A 788 65.64 -9.46 -0.54
C PRO A 788 65.99 -7.97 -0.65
N PHE A 789 65.25 -7.13 0.07
CA PHE A 789 65.46 -5.68 0.06
C PHE A 789 66.81 -5.37 0.72
N SER A 790 67.82 -5.05 -0.07
CA SER A 790 69.09 -4.56 0.45
C SER A 790 69.01 -3.05 0.67
N ASP A 791 69.53 -2.55 1.80
CA ASP A 791 69.57 -1.12 2.18
C ASP A 791 70.31 -0.21 1.18
N SER A 792 70.96 -0.79 0.17
CA SER A 792 71.52 -0.07 -0.95
C SER A 792 70.40 0.46 -1.85
N LEU A 793 70.03 1.73 -1.65
CA LEU A 793 69.24 2.51 -2.61
C LEU A 793 69.79 2.22 -4.02
N PRO A 794 68.97 1.81 -5.00
CA PRO A 794 69.43 1.71 -6.37
C PRO A 794 69.84 3.12 -6.79
N ASN A 795 71.15 3.41 -6.78
CA ASN A 795 71.71 4.68 -7.22
C ASN A 795 71.49 4.80 -8.72
N ALA A 796 70.29 5.23 -9.11
CA ALA A 796 69.99 5.61 -10.46
C ALA A 796 70.90 6.80 -10.80
N GLY A 797 71.85 6.59 -11.72
CA GLY A 797 72.68 7.69 -12.20
C GLY A 797 71.82 8.88 -12.66
N PRO A 798 72.37 10.11 -12.69
CA PRO A 798 71.61 11.33 -12.98
C PRO A 798 70.84 11.26 -14.32
N HIS A 799 71.36 10.52 -15.30
CA HIS A 799 70.69 10.25 -16.57
C HIS A 799 69.43 9.37 -16.42
N LEU A 800 69.49 8.30 -15.62
CA LEU A 800 68.35 7.41 -15.39
C LEU A 800 67.26 8.11 -14.57
N SER A 801 67.65 8.87 -13.53
CA SER A 801 66.70 9.70 -12.77
C SER A 801 66.05 10.78 -13.63
N GLY A 802 66.79 11.41 -14.55
CA GLY A 802 66.26 12.40 -15.50
C GLY A 802 65.24 11.81 -16.48
N LEU A 803 65.50 10.59 -16.99
CA LEU A 803 64.57 9.86 -17.86
C LEU A 803 63.26 9.51 -17.12
N ILE A 804 63.33 9.10 -15.85
CA ILE A 804 62.13 8.79 -15.05
C ILE A 804 61.30 10.06 -14.80
N TRP A 805 61.93 11.21 -14.55
CA TRP A 805 61.23 12.50 -14.45
C TRP A 805 60.57 12.92 -15.77
N ALA A 806 61.28 12.78 -16.89
CA ALA A 806 60.71 13.04 -18.21
C ALA A 806 59.50 12.13 -18.48
N PHE A 807 59.61 10.84 -18.15
CA PHE A 807 58.51 9.88 -18.29
C PHE A 807 57.30 10.22 -17.39
N LEU A 808 57.52 10.65 -16.15
CA LEU A 808 56.45 11.11 -15.24
C LEU A 808 55.76 12.37 -15.76
N LEU A 809 56.53 13.37 -16.23
CA LEU A 809 55.96 14.63 -16.71
C LEU A 809 55.26 14.47 -18.08
N ILE A 810 55.81 13.66 -18.98
CA ILE A 810 55.18 13.33 -20.26
C ILE A 810 53.87 12.56 -20.03
N SER A 811 53.88 11.55 -19.16
CA SER A 811 52.64 10.81 -18.84
C SER A 811 51.59 11.69 -18.17
N ALA A 812 51.98 12.62 -17.29
CA ALA A 812 51.06 13.58 -16.67
C ALA A 812 50.48 14.56 -17.71
N ALA A 813 51.29 15.09 -18.62
CA ALA A 813 50.84 15.97 -19.70
C ALA A 813 49.86 15.25 -20.67
N ILE A 814 50.12 13.97 -20.97
CA ILE A 814 49.22 13.16 -21.80
C ILE A 814 47.88 12.92 -21.11
N VAL A 815 47.85 12.66 -19.79
CA VAL A 815 46.59 12.50 -19.05
C VAL A 815 45.74 13.78 -19.04
N ILE A 816 46.37 14.95 -18.90
CA ILE A 816 45.67 16.25 -18.90
C ILE A 816 45.11 16.59 -20.28
N THR A 817 45.83 16.24 -21.35
CA THR A 817 45.43 16.55 -22.74
C THR A 817 44.47 15.51 -23.32
N VAL A 818 44.66 14.23 -22.99
CA VAL A 818 43.85 13.09 -23.45
C VAL A 818 43.68 12.09 -22.30
N PRO A 819 42.62 12.22 -21.48
CA PRO A 819 42.37 11.32 -20.36
C PRO A 819 41.89 9.96 -20.87
N SER A 820 42.84 9.11 -21.26
CA SER A 820 42.61 7.71 -21.62
C SER A 820 42.97 6.77 -20.47
N SER A 821 42.30 5.62 -20.40
CA SER A 821 42.59 4.59 -19.38
C SER A 821 44.03 4.08 -19.45
N ILE A 822 44.63 4.07 -20.65
CA ILE A 822 46.04 3.72 -20.87
C ILE A 822 46.96 4.82 -20.31
N ALA A 823 46.65 6.10 -20.56
CA ALA A 823 47.43 7.22 -20.04
C ALA A 823 47.46 7.25 -18.50
N ILE A 824 46.31 6.99 -17.85
CA ILE A 824 46.22 6.91 -16.38
C ILE A 824 47.07 5.76 -15.85
N LYS A 825 47.03 4.58 -16.48
CA LYS A 825 47.87 3.43 -16.10
C LYS A 825 49.36 3.74 -16.27
N CYS A 826 49.75 4.41 -17.35
CA CYS A 826 51.13 4.84 -17.58
C CYS A 826 51.61 5.84 -16.52
N LEU A 827 50.75 6.78 -16.10
CA LEU A 827 51.06 7.73 -15.03
C LEU A 827 51.25 7.03 -13.66
N ILE A 828 50.37 6.07 -13.33
CA ILE A 828 50.50 5.26 -12.10
C ILE A 828 51.82 4.49 -12.12
N MET A 829 52.16 3.86 -13.25
CA MET A 829 53.44 3.14 -13.41
C MET A 829 54.65 4.06 -13.27
N ALA A 830 54.62 5.24 -13.89
CA ALA A 830 55.67 6.24 -13.77
C ALA A 830 55.84 6.71 -12.33
N SER A 831 54.73 6.91 -11.61
CA SER A 831 54.72 7.32 -10.20
C SER A 831 55.29 6.24 -9.27
N ILE A 832 54.90 4.97 -9.44
CA ILE A 832 55.44 3.84 -8.67
C ILE A 832 56.93 3.65 -8.95
N LEU A 833 57.35 3.69 -10.22
CA LEU A 833 58.76 3.57 -10.60
C LEU A 833 59.60 4.71 -9.99
N ARG A 834 59.06 5.92 -9.97
CA ARG A 834 59.71 7.06 -9.32
C ARG A 834 59.85 6.85 -7.82
N MET A 835 58.78 6.38 -7.15
CA MET A 835 58.73 6.10 -5.71
C MET A 835 59.80 5.09 -5.30
N ILE A 836 59.97 4.02 -6.07
CA ILE A 836 61.00 2.98 -5.85
C ILE A 836 62.41 3.60 -5.88
N VAL A 837 62.69 4.46 -6.85
CA VAL A 837 64.02 5.08 -7.00
C VAL A 837 64.29 6.20 -5.99
N SER A 838 63.27 6.95 -5.54
CA SER A 838 63.46 8.01 -4.53
C SER A 838 63.53 7.51 -3.09
N LEU A 839 62.62 6.61 -2.70
CA LEU A 839 62.37 6.24 -1.31
C LEU A 839 62.75 4.79 -1.00
N GLY A 840 63.18 4.04 -2.02
CA GLY A 840 63.51 2.63 -1.91
C GLY A 840 62.31 1.71 -2.18
N PRO A 841 62.58 0.43 -2.54
CA PRO A 841 61.54 -0.57 -2.80
C PRO A 841 60.74 -0.97 -1.54
N GLU A 842 61.37 -0.96 -0.36
CA GLU A 842 60.71 -1.30 0.90
C GLU A 842 59.59 -0.31 1.26
N PHE A 843 59.89 1.00 1.18
CA PHE A 843 58.88 2.04 1.40
C PHE A 843 57.74 1.96 0.38
N ALA A 844 58.07 1.69 -0.90
CA ALA A 844 57.08 1.54 -1.96
C ALA A 844 56.09 0.38 -1.69
N VAL A 845 56.59 -0.77 -1.24
CA VAL A 845 55.75 -1.92 -0.86
C VAL A 845 54.89 -1.61 0.37
N SER A 846 55.44 -0.96 1.39
CA SER A 846 54.69 -0.56 2.58
C SER A 846 53.55 0.42 2.26
N PHE A 847 53.82 1.45 1.45
CA PHE A 847 52.81 2.43 1.02
C PHE A 847 51.67 1.79 0.21
N LEU A 848 52.01 0.93 -0.76
CA LEU A 848 51.02 0.20 -1.53
C LEU A 848 50.26 -0.82 -0.65
N GLY A 849 50.92 -1.45 0.32
CA GLY A 849 50.30 -2.35 1.29
C GLY A 849 49.25 -1.66 2.18
N VAL A 850 49.57 -0.46 2.71
CA VAL A 850 48.60 0.39 3.43
C VAL A 850 47.42 0.74 2.53
N SER A 851 47.68 1.08 1.26
CA SER A 851 46.65 1.39 0.27
C SER A 851 45.72 0.19 0.01
N ILE A 852 46.27 -1.04 -0.05
CA ILE A 852 45.47 -2.28 -0.17
C ILE A 852 44.54 -2.45 1.04
N VAL A 853 45.04 -2.29 2.27
CA VAL A 853 44.22 -2.42 3.48
C VAL A 853 43.09 -1.38 3.49
N PHE A 854 43.39 -0.14 3.13
CA PHE A 854 42.40 0.93 3.03
C PHE A 854 41.30 0.63 2.01
N PHE A 855 41.66 0.31 0.76
CA PHE A 855 40.68 -0.02 -0.26
C PHE A 855 39.92 -1.31 0.05
N LYS A 856 40.54 -2.29 0.71
CA LYS A 856 39.85 -3.50 1.17
C LYS A 856 38.83 -3.20 2.25
N GLY A 857 39.11 -2.27 3.16
CA GLY A 857 38.14 -1.75 4.12
C GLY A 857 36.93 -1.13 3.43
N ILE A 858 37.14 -0.27 2.43
CA ILE A 858 36.06 0.32 1.63
C ILE A 858 35.25 -0.75 0.88
N HIS A 859 35.93 -1.71 0.26
CA HIS A 859 35.29 -2.83 -0.44
C HIS A 859 34.44 -3.69 0.50
N LEU A 860 34.91 -3.95 1.73
CA LEU A 860 34.14 -4.69 2.73
C LEU A 860 32.87 -3.93 3.13
N VAL A 861 32.97 -2.62 3.38
CA VAL A 861 31.82 -1.75 3.65
C VAL A 861 30.84 -1.73 2.46
N SER A 862 31.36 -1.71 1.23
CA SER A 862 30.58 -1.80 -0.02
C SER A 862 29.78 -3.11 -0.11
N ILE A 863 30.39 -4.26 0.18
CA ILE A 863 29.70 -5.57 0.20
C ILE A 863 28.66 -5.63 1.32
N MET A 864 29.03 -5.21 2.53
CA MET A 864 28.11 -5.20 3.68
C MET A 864 26.89 -4.29 3.41
N GLY A 865 27.13 -3.18 2.72
CA GLY A 865 26.11 -2.26 2.25
C GLY A 865 25.25 -2.81 1.13
N ASN A 866 25.77 -3.62 0.20
CA ASN A 866 24.93 -4.23 -0.83
C ASN A 866 24.08 -5.40 -0.27
N MET A 867 24.62 -6.16 0.68
CA MET A 867 23.96 -7.33 1.30
C MET A 867 23.04 -6.99 2.49
N GLY A 868 23.00 -5.73 2.93
CA GLY A 868 22.17 -5.29 4.07
C GLY A 868 22.51 -5.93 5.41
N THR A 869 23.79 -6.26 5.62
CA THR A 869 24.24 -7.00 6.82
C THR A 869 24.57 -6.11 8.01
N PHE A 870 24.51 -4.78 7.87
CA PHE A 870 24.85 -3.83 8.94
C PHE A 870 24.02 -4.00 10.22
N ASN A 871 22.76 -4.43 10.10
CA ASN A 871 21.86 -4.63 11.25
C ASN A 871 21.85 -6.08 11.76
N LYS A 872 22.59 -7.00 11.12
CA LYS A 872 22.63 -8.42 11.51
C LYS A 872 23.69 -8.65 12.59
N PRO A 873 23.46 -9.59 13.54
CA PRO A 873 24.44 -9.91 14.57
C PRO A 873 25.73 -10.49 13.95
N ILE A 874 26.87 -10.18 14.54
CA ILE A 874 28.23 -10.57 14.06
C ILE A 874 28.36 -12.08 13.81
N LYS A 875 27.68 -12.92 14.61
CA LYS A 875 27.67 -14.39 14.41
C LYS A 875 27.11 -14.80 13.04
N GLN A 876 26.08 -14.13 12.55
CA GLN A 876 25.50 -14.40 11.23
C GLN A 876 26.40 -13.86 10.10
N ILE A 877 27.13 -12.78 10.36
CA ILE A 877 28.12 -12.23 9.41
C ILE A 877 29.25 -13.22 9.16
N LEU A 878 29.78 -13.86 10.22
CA LEU A 878 30.88 -14.81 10.13
C LEU A 878 30.47 -16.15 9.47
N PHE A 879 29.20 -16.53 9.58
CA PHE A 879 28.70 -17.76 8.95
C PHE A 879 28.50 -17.61 7.43
N ASN A 880 28.41 -16.37 6.92
CA ASN A 880 28.34 -16.14 5.49
C ASN A 880 29.73 -16.34 4.86
N ALA A 881 29.86 -17.38 4.02
CA ALA A 881 31.12 -17.77 3.39
C ALA A 881 31.77 -16.64 2.56
N GLU A 882 30.98 -15.79 1.90
CA GLU A 882 31.49 -14.69 1.09
C GLU A 882 32.10 -13.57 1.95
N LEU A 883 31.44 -13.22 3.06
CA LEU A 883 31.98 -12.24 4.02
C LEU A 883 33.18 -12.82 4.77
N ALA A 884 33.14 -14.10 5.14
CA ALA A 884 34.26 -14.79 5.77
C ALA A 884 35.51 -14.80 4.87
N TYR A 885 35.35 -15.06 3.57
CA TYR A 885 36.44 -14.94 2.59
C TYR A 885 37.03 -13.53 2.55
N ASN A 886 36.18 -12.50 2.49
CA ASN A 886 36.63 -11.10 2.44
C ASN A 886 37.30 -10.62 3.74
N ILE A 887 36.85 -11.11 4.90
CA ILE A 887 37.48 -10.86 6.20
C ILE A 887 38.84 -11.59 6.27
N GLY A 888 38.92 -12.84 5.83
CA GLY A 888 40.18 -13.59 5.72
C GLY A 888 41.18 -12.90 4.81
N TYR A 889 40.73 -12.37 3.67
CA TYR A 889 41.54 -11.56 2.77
C TYR A 889 42.09 -10.31 3.46
N LEU A 890 41.28 -9.60 4.24
CA LEU A 890 41.72 -8.42 5.01
C LEU A 890 42.78 -8.80 6.05
N ILE A 891 42.61 -9.92 6.75
CA ILE A 891 43.61 -10.44 7.70
C ILE A 891 44.94 -10.70 6.99
N LEU A 892 44.90 -11.33 5.81
CA LEU A 892 46.11 -11.58 5.01
C LEU A 892 46.80 -10.28 4.58
N CYS A 893 46.04 -9.24 4.19
CA CYS A 893 46.60 -7.92 3.89
C CYS A 893 47.33 -7.30 5.10
N ILE A 894 46.74 -7.40 6.29
CA ILE A 894 47.32 -6.88 7.54
C ILE A 894 48.60 -7.66 7.88
N THR A 895 48.59 -8.99 7.76
CA THR A 895 49.78 -9.82 8.00
C THR A 895 50.90 -9.54 6.98
N GLY A 896 50.57 -9.23 5.73
CA GLY A 896 51.55 -8.85 4.71
C GLY A 896 52.25 -7.53 5.00
N LEU A 897 51.55 -6.60 5.66
CA LEU A 897 52.10 -5.30 6.05
C LEU A 897 52.98 -5.38 7.32
N PHE A 898 52.53 -6.10 8.35
CA PHE A 898 53.20 -6.07 9.66
C PHE A 898 54.17 -7.24 9.92
N ILE A 899 53.99 -8.39 9.27
CA ILE A 899 54.80 -9.60 9.53
C ILE A 899 55.86 -9.79 8.44
N HIS A 900 55.43 -10.04 7.21
CA HIS A 900 56.35 -10.26 6.08
C HIS A 900 55.66 -10.07 4.72
N PRO A 901 56.30 -9.43 3.72
CA PRO A 901 55.72 -9.19 2.39
C PRO A 901 55.30 -10.45 1.62
N PHE A 902 55.81 -11.63 2.00
CA PHE A 902 55.41 -12.91 1.41
C PHE A 902 53.89 -13.15 1.43
N PHE A 903 53.15 -12.69 2.45
CA PHE A 903 51.70 -12.92 2.52
C PHE A 903 50.93 -12.23 1.38
N PHE A 904 51.49 -11.19 0.73
CA PHE A 904 50.90 -10.60 -0.47
C PHE A 904 50.84 -11.58 -1.66
N SER A 905 51.70 -12.61 -1.68
CA SER A 905 51.69 -13.63 -2.74
C SER A 905 50.43 -14.51 -2.70
N ILE A 906 49.91 -14.80 -1.50
CA ILE A 906 48.68 -15.58 -1.31
C ILE A 906 47.47 -14.81 -1.87
N LEU A 907 47.49 -13.48 -1.79
CA LEU A 907 46.40 -12.64 -2.29
C LEU A 907 46.24 -12.72 -3.82
N LEU A 908 47.23 -13.21 -4.57
CA LEU A 908 47.13 -13.40 -6.03
C LEU A 908 46.12 -14.50 -6.40
N PHE A 909 45.84 -15.46 -5.49
CA PHE A 909 44.85 -16.50 -5.72
C PHE A 909 43.42 -15.96 -5.89
N ASP A 910 43.17 -14.70 -5.55
CA ASP A 910 41.90 -14.00 -5.82
C ASP A 910 41.55 -13.96 -7.32
N VAL A 911 42.53 -14.15 -8.21
CA VAL A 911 42.28 -14.31 -9.66
C VAL A 911 41.32 -15.46 -9.97
N VAL A 912 41.35 -16.53 -9.17
CA VAL A 912 40.48 -17.71 -9.35
C VAL A 912 39.02 -17.37 -9.04
N TYR A 913 38.76 -16.51 -8.06
CA TYR A 913 37.40 -16.10 -7.71
C TYR A 913 36.81 -15.11 -8.73
N ARG A 914 37.66 -14.27 -9.34
CA ARG A 914 37.23 -13.25 -10.29
C ARG A 914 36.87 -13.79 -11.67
N GLU A 915 37.62 -14.78 -12.13
CA GLU A 915 37.51 -15.29 -13.49
C GLU A 915 36.72 -16.61 -13.50
N GLU A 916 35.49 -16.57 -14.03
CA GLU A 916 34.59 -17.74 -14.06
C GLU A 916 35.23 -18.94 -14.78
N THR A 917 36.05 -18.69 -15.81
CA THR A 917 36.73 -19.74 -16.56
C THR A 917 37.72 -20.52 -15.70
N LEU A 918 38.52 -19.83 -14.88
CA LEU A 918 39.46 -20.46 -13.94
C LEU A 918 38.74 -21.16 -12.79
N LEU A 919 37.63 -20.59 -12.30
CA LEU A 919 36.80 -21.24 -11.29
C LEU A 919 36.23 -22.56 -11.82
N ASN A 920 35.79 -22.61 -13.07
CA ASN A 920 35.30 -23.82 -13.71
C ASN A 920 36.40 -24.87 -13.91
N VAL A 921 37.64 -24.44 -14.19
CA VAL A 921 38.81 -25.34 -14.20
C VAL A 921 39.06 -25.91 -12.80
N MET A 922 38.99 -25.10 -11.75
CA MET A 922 39.12 -25.60 -10.37
C MET A 922 37.99 -26.58 -10.02
N LYS A 923 36.75 -26.29 -10.44
CA LYS A 923 35.58 -27.15 -10.21
C LYS A 923 35.72 -28.54 -10.84
N SER A 924 36.45 -28.68 -11.95
CA SER A 924 36.72 -30.00 -12.56
C SER A 924 37.43 -30.94 -11.57
N VAL A 925 38.38 -30.41 -10.79
CA VAL A 925 39.12 -31.18 -9.79
C VAL A 925 38.31 -31.34 -8.50
N THR A 926 37.60 -30.30 -8.06
CA THR A 926 36.92 -30.34 -6.75
C THR A 926 35.61 -31.12 -6.76
N ARG A 927 34.86 -31.17 -7.88
CA ARG A 927 33.55 -31.84 -7.96
C ARG A 927 33.68 -33.35 -7.71
N ASN A 928 34.59 -34.01 -8.42
CA ASN A 928 34.92 -35.42 -8.22
C ASN A 928 36.19 -35.60 -7.38
N GLY A 929 36.51 -34.64 -6.50
CA GLY A 929 37.73 -34.69 -5.69
C GLY A 929 37.85 -35.95 -4.82
N ARG A 930 36.72 -36.53 -4.41
CA ARG A 930 36.69 -37.81 -3.67
C ARG A 930 37.25 -38.97 -4.49
N SER A 931 36.92 -39.09 -5.78
CA SER A 931 37.44 -40.17 -6.61
C SER A 931 38.93 -39.97 -6.90
N ILE A 932 39.37 -38.73 -7.14
CA ILE A 932 40.79 -38.39 -7.29
C ILE A 932 41.58 -38.77 -6.02
N LEU A 933 41.06 -38.42 -4.84
CA LEU A 933 41.69 -38.76 -3.56
C LEU A 933 41.77 -40.29 -3.36
N LEU A 934 40.70 -41.03 -3.67
CA LEU A 934 40.70 -42.49 -3.59
C LEU A 934 41.70 -43.13 -4.56
N THR A 935 41.83 -42.61 -5.79
CA THR A 935 42.84 -43.06 -6.76
C THR A 935 44.26 -42.75 -6.27
N ALA A 936 44.49 -41.60 -5.65
CA ALA A 936 45.80 -41.27 -5.06
C ALA A 936 46.14 -42.19 -3.89
N VAL A 937 45.16 -42.51 -3.02
CA VAL A 937 45.34 -43.51 -1.95
C VAL A 937 45.65 -44.89 -2.54
N PHE A 938 44.96 -45.29 -3.61
CA PHE A 938 45.26 -46.53 -4.31
C PHE A 938 46.67 -46.55 -4.91
N ALA A 939 47.13 -45.43 -5.48
CA ALA A 939 48.51 -45.25 -5.95
C ALA A 939 49.53 -45.47 -4.82
N ILE A 940 49.28 -44.88 -3.64
CA ILE A 940 50.13 -45.05 -2.46
C ILE A 940 50.18 -46.50 -2.00
N ILE A 941 49.04 -47.22 -2.01
CA ILE A 941 48.98 -48.65 -1.67
C ILE A 941 49.78 -49.52 -2.65
N LEU A 942 49.71 -49.21 -3.95
CA LEU A 942 50.49 -49.92 -4.96
C LEU A 942 51.98 -49.64 -4.80
N VAL A 943 52.39 -48.37 -4.65
CA VAL A 943 53.78 -48.00 -4.39
C VAL A 943 54.30 -48.68 -3.12
N TYR A 944 53.51 -48.74 -2.06
CA TYR A 944 53.84 -49.46 -0.83
C TYR A 944 54.10 -50.95 -1.09
N SER A 945 53.25 -51.60 -1.89
CA SER A 945 53.40 -53.02 -2.24
C SER A 945 54.68 -53.27 -3.05
N PHE A 946 54.97 -52.43 -4.05
CA PHE A 946 56.22 -52.50 -4.81
C PHE A 946 57.45 -52.23 -3.94
N SER A 947 57.35 -51.31 -2.96
CA SER A 947 58.44 -51.00 -2.03
C SER A 947 58.79 -52.17 -1.11
N ILE A 948 57.81 -52.98 -0.69
CA ILE A 948 58.07 -54.22 0.06
C ILE A 948 58.84 -55.22 -0.80
N VAL A 949 58.43 -55.41 -2.05
CA VAL A 949 59.11 -56.31 -2.99
C VAL A 949 60.54 -55.82 -3.26
N GLY A 950 60.72 -54.51 -3.46
CA GLY A 950 62.02 -53.86 -3.59
C GLY A 950 62.90 -54.06 -2.36
N PHE A 951 62.35 -53.89 -1.15
CA PHE A 951 63.08 -54.05 0.12
C PHE A 951 63.51 -55.49 0.40
N ILE A 952 62.70 -56.48 0.02
CA ILE A 952 63.02 -57.90 0.26
C ILE A 952 64.00 -58.45 -0.77
N PHE A 953 63.79 -58.15 -2.06
CA PHE A 953 64.53 -58.80 -3.15
C PHE A 953 65.63 -57.94 -3.79
N PHE A 954 65.50 -56.61 -3.78
CA PHE A 954 66.37 -55.69 -4.52
C PHE A 954 67.00 -54.61 -3.64
N ARG A 955 67.11 -54.84 -2.33
CA ARG A 955 67.58 -53.86 -1.33
C ARG A 955 68.92 -53.23 -1.69
N ASP A 956 69.85 -54.03 -2.20
CA ASP A 956 71.21 -53.59 -2.55
C ASP A 956 71.28 -52.78 -3.87
N ASP A 957 70.21 -52.80 -4.69
CA ASP A 957 70.13 -52.04 -5.95
C ASP A 957 69.68 -50.58 -5.74
N PHE A 958 69.13 -50.25 -4.56
CA PHE A 958 68.74 -48.90 -4.16
C PHE A 958 69.95 -48.07 -3.72
N VAL A 959 70.79 -47.74 -4.70
CA VAL A 959 71.96 -46.88 -4.53
C VAL A 959 71.71 -45.57 -5.23
N MET A 960 71.71 -44.47 -4.48
CA MET A 960 71.56 -43.12 -5.02
C MET A 960 72.91 -42.41 -5.04
N ASP A 961 73.16 -41.68 -6.12
CA ASP A 961 74.32 -40.81 -6.20
C ASP A 961 74.04 -39.55 -5.37
N THR A 962 74.91 -39.26 -4.40
CA THR A 962 74.79 -38.11 -3.48
C THR A 962 76.00 -37.21 -3.60
N GLU A 963 75.75 -35.89 -3.71
CA GLU A 963 76.78 -34.87 -3.54
C GLU A 963 76.90 -34.54 -2.04
N ASN A 964 78.01 -34.93 -1.43
CA ASN A 964 78.28 -34.59 -0.03
C ASN A 964 78.58 -33.09 0.08
N LEU A 965 77.78 -32.37 0.88
CA LEU A 965 78.09 -31.00 1.28
C LEU A 965 79.43 -30.97 2.04
N PRO A 966 80.32 -30.00 1.77
CA PRO A 966 81.62 -29.93 2.46
C PRO A 966 81.42 -29.78 3.98
N SER A 967 81.93 -30.75 4.74
CA SER A 967 81.91 -30.72 6.21
C SER A 967 82.89 -29.67 6.73
N VAL A 968 82.38 -28.64 7.42
CA VAL A 968 83.20 -27.64 8.12
C VAL A 968 83.51 -28.16 9.52
N ASP A 969 84.68 -28.78 9.71
CA ASP A 969 85.22 -29.09 11.04
C ASP A 969 85.95 -27.87 11.62
N CYS A 970 85.25 -27.11 12.48
CA CYS A 970 85.89 -26.08 13.30
C CYS A 970 86.31 -26.68 14.65
N SER A 971 87.57 -27.12 14.77
CA SER A 971 88.14 -27.52 16.06
C SER A 971 88.33 -26.30 16.97
N SER A 972 87.64 -26.30 18.10
CA SER A 972 87.75 -25.34 19.20
C SER A 972 89.10 -25.38 19.90
N THR A 973 89.78 -24.23 20.01
CA THR A 973 90.82 -24.02 21.05
C THR A 973 90.45 -22.80 21.89
N HIS A 974 90.35 -23.00 23.20
CA HIS A 974 90.05 -21.99 24.22
C HIS A 974 91.10 -20.86 24.29
N ASN A 975 90.66 -19.60 24.49
CA ASN A 975 90.99 -18.81 25.70
C ASN A 975 90.42 -17.37 25.72
N SER A 976 89.84 -17.05 26.89
CA SER A 976 89.78 -15.78 27.67
C SER A 976 89.28 -14.43 27.09
N ASP A 977 88.21 -13.97 27.75
CA ASP A 977 87.94 -12.63 28.34
C ASP A 977 87.33 -11.46 27.55
N SER A 978 86.38 -10.80 28.26
CA SER A 978 85.83 -9.43 28.20
C SER A 978 84.54 -9.09 27.40
N GLU A 979 83.48 -8.89 28.19
CA GLU A 979 82.38 -7.90 28.22
C GLU A 979 81.80 -7.17 26.97
N GLU A 980 80.45 -7.14 27.00
CA GLU A 980 79.43 -6.20 26.46
C GLU A 980 78.87 -6.29 25.02
N PRO A 981 77.57 -5.95 24.83
CA PRO A 981 76.78 -6.28 23.64
C PRO A 981 76.56 -5.07 22.71
N HIS A 982 76.51 -5.29 21.38
CA HIS A 982 75.56 -4.69 20.43
C HIS A 982 76.00 -4.92 18.97
N ASP A 983 75.04 -5.41 18.18
CA ASP A 983 74.79 -5.20 16.75
C ASP A 983 75.97 -4.86 15.81
N LYS A 984 76.27 -5.81 14.92
CA LYS A 984 76.69 -5.60 13.51
C LYS A 984 76.93 -6.95 12.82
N TYR A 985 75.96 -7.45 12.06
CA TYR A 985 76.22 -8.48 11.05
C TYR A 985 76.72 -7.82 9.75
N SER A 986 77.97 -7.40 9.79
CA SER A 986 78.82 -7.33 8.61
C SER A 986 80.21 -7.82 9.03
N LYS A 987 80.53 -9.05 8.68
CA LYS A 987 81.90 -9.55 8.67
C LYS A 987 82.12 -10.35 7.41
N LYS A 988 82.87 -9.72 6.49
CA LYS A 988 83.68 -10.39 5.47
C LYS A 988 84.42 -11.56 6.13
N PHE A 989 84.12 -12.77 5.70
CA PHE A 989 85.00 -13.91 5.95
C PHE A 989 86.12 -13.86 4.92
N ASN A 990 87.33 -13.65 5.44
CA ASN A 990 88.58 -13.69 4.71
C ASN A 990 88.94 -15.16 4.44
N GLU A 991 89.41 -15.43 3.24
CA GLU A 991 89.87 -16.73 2.74
C GLU A 991 90.96 -17.33 3.64
N ASN A 992 90.76 -18.59 4.03
CA ASN A 992 91.72 -19.69 3.92
C ASN A 992 91.11 -20.96 4.57
N CYS A 993 90.25 -21.65 3.81
CA CYS A 993 89.89 -23.05 4.07
C CYS A 993 90.35 -23.87 2.88
N ILE A 994 91.17 -24.89 3.13
CA ILE A 994 91.55 -25.88 2.12
C ILE A 994 90.31 -26.74 1.88
N SER A 995 89.68 -26.57 0.71
CA SER A 995 88.66 -27.47 0.19
C SER A 995 89.32 -28.82 -0.13
N THR A 996 88.97 -29.87 0.61
CA THR A 996 89.18 -31.24 0.14
C THR A 996 88.14 -31.51 -0.95
N GLU A 997 88.58 -31.98 -2.12
CA GLU A 997 87.69 -32.39 -3.20
C GLU A 997 86.69 -33.43 -2.67
N GLY A 998 85.39 -33.11 -2.75
CA GLY A 998 84.34 -34.04 -2.38
C GLY A 998 84.35 -35.23 -3.33
N THR A 999 84.71 -36.40 -2.81
CA THR A 999 84.48 -37.68 -3.52
C THR A 999 82.97 -37.92 -3.63
N GLU A 1000 82.47 -38.16 -4.84
CA GLU A 1000 81.10 -38.64 -5.11
C GLU A 1000 80.79 -39.85 -4.23
N GLY A 1001 79.82 -39.70 -3.33
CA GLY A 1001 79.38 -40.76 -2.43
C GLY A 1001 78.15 -41.45 -2.99
N LYS A 1002 78.18 -42.79 -3.07
CA LYS A 1002 77.00 -43.60 -3.36
C LYS A 1002 76.36 -44.04 -2.05
N GLU A 1003 75.17 -43.53 -1.75
CA GLU A 1003 74.43 -43.87 -0.53
C GLU A 1003 73.32 -44.89 -0.79
N ARG A 1004 73.07 -45.77 0.18
CA ARG A 1004 72.01 -46.77 0.11
C ARG A 1004 70.69 -46.18 0.60
N ALA A 1005 69.72 -46.01 -0.30
CA ALA A 1005 68.47 -45.31 -0.03
C ALA A 1005 67.33 -46.20 0.54
N CYS A 1006 67.56 -47.52 0.67
CA CYS A 1006 66.58 -48.52 1.11
C CYS A 1006 67.10 -49.34 2.31
N GLU A 1007 67.68 -48.68 3.32
CA GLU A 1007 68.12 -49.37 4.55
C GLU A 1007 66.97 -49.77 5.47
N SER A 1008 65.92 -48.94 5.55
CA SER A 1008 64.66 -49.24 6.24
C SER A 1008 63.49 -49.29 5.26
N LEU A 1009 62.44 -50.06 5.59
CA LEU A 1009 61.26 -50.16 4.74
C LEU A 1009 60.60 -48.79 4.51
N PHE A 1010 60.57 -47.94 5.54
CA PHE A 1010 60.03 -46.58 5.42
C PHE A 1010 60.82 -45.74 4.42
N MET A 1011 62.15 -45.75 4.50
CA MET A 1011 63.00 -45.05 3.52
C MET A 1011 62.82 -45.64 2.12
N CYS A 1012 62.67 -46.96 1.99
CA CYS A 1012 62.40 -47.59 0.71
C CYS A 1012 61.06 -47.14 0.08
N ILE A 1013 60.00 -46.99 0.90
CA ILE A 1013 58.70 -46.45 0.46
C ILE A 1013 58.85 -44.99 0.03
N VAL A 1014 59.53 -44.16 0.82
CA VAL A 1014 59.75 -42.74 0.50
C VAL A 1014 60.56 -42.59 -0.78
N THR A 1015 61.64 -43.38 -0.95
CA THR A 1015 62.48 -43.38 -2.15
C THR A 1015 61.69 -43.86 -3.38
N THR A 1016 60.94 -44.95 -3.26
CA THR A 1016 60.10 -45.48 -4.37
C THR A 1016 58.98 -44.52 -4.73
N MET A 1017 58.37 -43.84 -3.75
CA MET A 1017 57.30 -42.87 -3.99
C MET A 1017 57.85 -41.59 -4.63
N ASN A 1018 58.90 -40.99 -4.06
CA ASN A 1018 59.43 -39.72 -4.55
C ASN A 1018 60.13 -39.90 -5.90
N GLN A 1019 61.07 -40.84 -5.97
CA GLN A 1019 61.94 -41.00 -7.12
C GLN A 1019 61.35 -41.95 -8.17
N GLY A 1020 60.46 -42.87 -7.78
CA GLY A 1020 59.76 -43.75 -8.73
C GLY A 1020 58.57 -43.07 -9.43
N LEU A 1021 57.81 -42.19 -8.76
CA LEU A 1021 56.68 -41.49 -9.40
C LEU A 1021 57.09 -40.23 -10.18
N ARG A 1022 58.14 -39.53 -9.76
CA ARG A 1022 58.56 -38.26 -10.41
C ARG A 1022 59.40 -38.47 -11.65
N ASN A 1023 60.14 -39.57 -11.75
CA ASN A 1023 60.93 -39.89 -12.93
C ASN A 1023 60.07 -40.57 -13.98
N GLY A 1024 60.13 -40.05 -15.21
CA GLY A 1024 59.24 -40.44 -16.30
C GLY A 1024 59.30 -41.92 -16.71
N GLY A 1025 60.42 -42.63 -16.48
CA GLY A 1025 60.58 -44.06 -16.77
C GLY A 1025 60.31 -44.99 -15.58
N GLY A 1026 59.85 -44.46 -14.44
CA GLY A 1026 59.59 -45.23 -13.22
C GLY A 1026 60.82 -45.43 -12.34
N ILE A 1027 60.74 -46.38 -11.39
CA ILE A 1027 61.81 -46.63 -10.40
C ILE A 1027 63.08 -47.25 -11.02
N GLY A 1028 62.97 -47.86 -12.21
CA GLY A 1028 64.09 -48.50 -12.90
C GLY A 1028 65.21 -47.54 -13.32
N ASP A 1029 64.88 -46.26 -13.57
CA ASP A 1029 65.85 -45.22 -13.96
C ASP A 1029 66.78 -44.80 -12.82
N VAL A 1030 66.39 -45.12 -11.59
CA VAL A 1030 66.99 -44.65 -10.34
C VAL A 1030 67.89 -45.71 -9.73
N LEU A 1031 67.46 -46.95 -9.91
CA LEU A 1031 68.13 -48.12 -9.40
C LEU A 1031 69.36 -48.42 -10.26
N ARG A 1032 70.34 -49.08 -9.66
CA ARG A 1032 71.56 -49.47 -10.38
C ARG A 1032 71.20 -50.30 -11.61
N SER A 1033 71.84 -49.99 -12.75
CA SER A 1033 71.69 -50.78 -13.97
C SER A 1033 72.20 -52.22 -13.76
N PRO A 1034 71.34 -53.26 -13.92
CA PRO A 1034 71.73 -54.63 -13.66
C PRO A 1034 72.57 -55.20 -14.81
N SER A 1035 73.58 -56.02 -14.51
CA SER A 1035 74.37 -56.72 -15.53
C SER A 1035 73.61 -57.93 -16.07
N SER A 1036 73.74 -58.24 -17.37
CA SER A 1036 73.10 -59.41 -18.01
C SER A 1036 73.58 -60.76 -17.48
N SER A 1037 74.64 -60.76 -16.66
CA SER A 1037 75.23 -61.94 -16.01
C SER A 1037 74.64 -62.25 -14.62
N GLU A 1038 73.80 -61.38 -14.07
CA GLU A 1038 73.21 -61.54 -12.73
C GLU A 1038 71.97 -62.45 -12.75
N THR A 1039 71.84 -63.35 -11.77
CA THR A 1039 70.73 -64.33 -11.70
C THR A 1039 69.35 -63.68 -11.54
N LEU A 1040 69.29 -62.48 -10.97
CA LEU A 1040 68.06 -61.71 -10.73
C LEU A 1040 67.75 -60.72 -11.87
N TYR A 1041 68.55 -60.66 -12.94
CA TYR A 1041 68.33 -59.77 -14.09
C TYR A 1041 66.90 -59.86 -14.68
N PRO A 1042 66.34 -61.05 -15.02
CA PRO A 1042 64.99 -61.12 -15.59
C PRO A 1042 63.91 -60.71 -14.58
N ALA A 1043 64.08 -61.02 -13.30
CA ALA A 1043 63.15 -60.60 -12.24
C ALA A 1043 63.17 -59.07 -12.03
N ARG A 1044 64.35 -58.45 -12.13
CA ARG A 1044 64.55 -57.00 -12.05
C ARG A 1044 63.86 -56.27 -13.21
N VAL A 1045 64.03 -56.74 -14.44
CA VAL A 1045 63.36 -56.18 -15.63
C VAL A 1045 61.84 -56.28 -15.53
N ILE A 1046 61.31 -57.42 -15.07
CA ILE A 1046 59.86 -57.58 -14.86
C ILE A 1046 59.35 -56.63 -13.79
N TYR A 1047 60.08 -56.45 -12.68
CA TYR A 1047 59.73 -55.50 -11.63
C TYR A 1047 59.66 -54.06 -12.15
N ASP A 1048 60.66 -53.62 -12.91
CA ASP A 1048 60.70 -52.27 -13.48
C ASP A 1048 59.57 -52.05 -14.50
N MET A 1049 59.31 -53.02 -15.38
CA MET A 1049 58.22 -52.97 -16.36
C MET A 1049 56.85 -52.96 -15.67
N LEU A 1050 56.62 -53.80 -14.65
CA LEU A 1050 55.38 -53.82 -13.91
C LEU A 1050 55.15 -52.51 -13.17
N PHE A 1051 56.17 -51.95 -12.55
CA PHE A 1051 56.08 -50.65 -11.89
C PHE A 1051 55.72 -49.55 -12.92
N PHE A 1052 56.40 -49.52 -14.07
CA PHE A 1052 56.14 -48.55 -15.13
C PHE A 1052 54.71 -48.67 -15.70
N PHE A 1053 54.27 -49.86 -16.10
CA PHE A 1053 52.93 -50.04 -16.68
C PHE A 1053 51.81 -49.83 -15.65
N VAL A 1054 51.94 -50.40 -14.45
CA VAL A 1054 50.85 -50.36 -13.46
C VAL A 1054 50.78 -48.98 -12.78
N VAL A 1055 51.91 -48.44 -12.32
CA VAL A 1055 51.90 -47.22 -11.49
C VAL A 1055 51.93 -45.96 -12.36
N ILE A 1056 52.80 -45.90 -13.37
CA ILE A 1056 52.94 -44.70 -14.21
C ILE A 1056 51.87 -44.68 -15.31
N ILE A 1057 51.76 -45.72 -16.13
CA ILE A 1057 50.84 -45.69 -17.27
C ILE A 1057 49.38 -45.84 -16.85
N ILE A 1058 49.03 -46.75 -15.93
CA ILE A 1058 47.63 -46.96 -15.56
C ILE A 1058 47.19 -45.95 -14.49
N VAL A 1059 47.83 -45.95 -13.32
CA VAL A 1059 47.30 -45.21 -12.16
C VAL A 1059 47.40 -43.68 -12.33
N LEU A 1060 48.54 -43.16 -12.81
CA LEU A 1060 48.70 -41.71 -13.01
C LEU A 1060 47.76 -41.19 -14.12
N ASN A 1061 47.61 -41.93 -15.23
CA ASN A 1061 46.66 -41.56 -16.28
C ASN A 1061 45.20 -41.77 -15.88
N LEU A 1062 44.89 -42.63 -14.92
CA LEU A 1062 43.54 -42.75 -14.36
C LEU A 1062 43.13 -41.45 -13.66
N ILE A 1063 44.04 -40.82 -12.92
CA ILE A 1063 43.79 -39.50 -12.29
C ILE A 1063 43.46 -38.45 -13.36
N PHE A 1064 44.27 -38.37 -14.44
CA PHE A 1064 43.99 -37.48 -15.56
C PHE A 1064 42.68 -37.81 -16.28
N GLY A 1065 42.36 -39.11 -16.44
CA GLY A 1065 41.12 -39.57 -17.04
C GLY A 1065 39.88 -39.10 -16.29
N VAL A 1066 39.88 -39.21 -14.95
CA VAL A 1066 38.78 -38.70 -14.11
C VAL A 1066 38.61 -37.18 -14.27
N ILE A 1067 39.72 -36.42 -14.38
CA ILE A 1067 39.66 -34.97 -14.59
C ILE A 1067 39.06 -34.65 -15.97
N ILE A 1068 39.46 -35.34 -17.04
CA ILE A 1068 38.89 -35.09 -18.39
C ILE A 1068 37.38 -35.40 -18.42
N ASP A 1069 36.96 -36.47 -17.76
CA ASP A 1069 35.54 -36.85 -17.65
C ASP A 1069 34.73 -35.75 -16.94
N THR A 1070 35.26 -35.22 -15.83
CA THR A 1070 34.60 -34.10 -15.12
C THR A 1070 34.48 -32.83 -15.97
N PHE A 1071 35.42 -32.57 -16.88
CA PHE A 1071 35.32 -31.46 -17.82
C PHE A 1071 34.22 -31.67 -18.85
N ALA A 1072 34.07 -32.91 -19.35
CA ALA A 1072 32.99 -33.26 -20.25
C ALA A 1072 31.62 -33.11 -19.56
N ASP A 1073 31.50 -33.53 -18.31
CA ASP A 1073 30.30 -33.37 -17.49
C ASP A 1073 29.93 -31.90 -17.27
N LEU A 1074 30.88 -31.09 -16.79
CA LEU A 1074 30.66 -29.66 -16.54
C LEU A 1074 30.27 -28.90 -17.81
N ARG A 1075 30.87 -29.26 -18.96
CA ARG A 1075 30.53 -28.69 -20.26
C ARG A 1075 29.12 -29.08 -20.68
N SER A 1076 28.77 -30.35 -20.53
CA SER A 1076 27.46 -30.87 -20.92
C SER A 1076 26.35 -30.27 -20.07
N GLU A 1077 26.56 -30.15 -18.76
CA GLU A 1077 25.62 -29.49 -17.84
C GLU A 1077 25.44 -28.00 -18.18
N LYS A 1078 26.55 -27.27 -18.44
CA LYS A 1078 26.47 -25.86 -18.85
C LYS A 1078 25.71 -25.70 -20.16
N GLN A 1079 25.98 -26.55 -21.15
CA GLN A 1079 25.29 -26.54 -22.44
C GLN A 1079 23.79 -26.83 -22.28
N GLN A 1080 23.42 -27.84 -21.50
CA GLN A 1080 22.01 -28.16 -21.20
C GLN A 1080 21.30 -26.99 -20.50
N LYS A 1081 21.94 -26.36 -19.51
CA LYS A 1081 21.40 -25.17 -18.84
C LYS A 1081 21.17 -24.01 -19.81
N GLU A 1082 22.13 -23.72 -20.68
CA GLU A 1082 22.00 -22.67 -21.70
C GLU A 1082 20.90 -22.99 -22.73
N GLU A 1083 20.77 -24.25 -23.15
CA GLU A 1083 19.73 -24.69 -24.07
C GLU A 1083 18.34 -24.51 -23.45
N ILE A 1084 18.16 -24.95 -22.19
CA ILE A 1084 16.93 -24.78 -21.44
C ILE A 1084 16.55 -23.30 -21.31
N ILE A 1085 17.51 -22.44 -20.97
CA ILE A 1085 17.25 -21.00 -20.78
C ILE A 1085 16.79 -20.33 -22.09
N LYS A 1086 17.29 -20.78 -23.24
CA LYS A 1086 16.96 -20.21 -24.56
C LYS A 1086 15.68 -20.78 -25.17
N ASN A 1087 15.37 -22.03 -24.89
CA ASN A 1087 14.33 -22.79 -25.59
C ASN A 1087 13.12 -23.13 -24.74
N SER A 1088 13.12 -22.88 -23.43
CA SER A 1088 12.00 -23.20 -22.53
C SER A 1088 11.60 -21.98 -21.71
N CYS A 1089 10.30 -21.70 -21.66
CA CYS A 1089 9.75 -20.62 -20.84
C CYS A 1089 9.98 -20.90 -19.34
N PHE A 1090 10.37 -19.87 -18.59
CA PHE A 1090 10.71 -20.00 -17.17
C PHE A 1090 9.50 -20.38 -16.29
N ILE A 1091 8.32 -19.87 -16.63
CA ILE A 1091 7.09 -20.03 -15.83
C ILE A 1091 6.32 -21.28 -16.24
N CYS A 1092 5.79 -21.33 -17.48
CA CYS A 1092 4.93 -22.42 -17.92
C CYS A 1092 5.69 -23.69 -18.34
N GLY A 1093 6.99 -23.59 -18.62
CA GLY A 1093 7.83 -24.71 -19.07
C GLY A 1093 7.64 -25.10 -20.53
N LEU A 1094 6.82 -24.39 -21.31
CA LEU A 1094 6.63 -24.66 -22.74
C LEU A 1094 7.92 -24.44 -23.54
N GLU A 1095 8.14 -25.27 -24.55
CA GLU A 1095 9.27 -25.14 -25.47
C GLU A 1095 8.99 -24.09 -26.54
N ARG A 1096 10.04 -23.42 -27.03
CA ARG A 1096 10.00 -22.44 -28.12
C ARG A 1096 9.26 -22.96 -29.36
N LYS A 1097 9.39 -24.25 -29.65
CA LYS A 1097 8.72 -24.93 -30.78
C LYS A 1097 7.19 -24.88 -30.72
N ALA A 1098 6.60 -24.75 -29.54
CA ALA A 1098 5.14 -24.69 -29.39
C ALA A 1098 4.54 -23.39 -29.96
N PHE A 1099 5.35 -22.35 -30.13
CA PHE A 1099 4.95 -21.05 -30.65
C PHE A 1099 5.28 -20.86 -32.14
N ASP A 1100 5.90 -21.86 -32.77
CA ASP A 1100 6.20 -21.83 -34.21
C ASP A 1100 4.86 -21.83 -34.99
N ASN A 1101 4.70 -20.89 -35.91
CA ASN A 1101 3.47 -20.65 -36.70
C ASN A 1101 2.25 -20.12 -35.92
N LYS A 1102 2.43 -19.60 -34.70
CA LYS A 1102 1.37 -18.89 -33.96
C LYS A 1102 1.47 -17.37 -34.14
N HIS A 1103 0.40 -16.65 -33.83
CA HIS A 1103 0.38 -15.18 -33.92
C HIS A 1103 1.31 -14.51 -32.87
N VAL A 1104 1.56 -15.19 -31.75
CA VAL A 1104 2.45 -14.72 -30.68
C VAL A 1104 3.80 -15.41 -30.81
N THR A 1105 4.89 -14.64 -30.81
CA THR A 1105 6.25 -15.19 -30.84
C THR A 1105 6.69 -15.65 -29.45
N PHE A 1106 7.65 -16.58 -29.38
CA PHE A 1106 8.20 -17.02 -28.09
C PHE A 1106 8.83 -15.86 -27.29
N GLU A 1107 9.44 -14.88 -27.96
CA GLU A 1107 10.04 -13.72 -27.27
C GLU A 1107 8.95 -12.80 -26.70
N ASP A 1108 7.85 -12.60 -27.42
CA ASP A 1108 6.71 -11.82 -26.91
C ASP A 1108 6.04 -12.53 -25.73
N HIS A 1109 5.86 -13.84 -25.82
CA HIS A 1109 5.37 -14.66 -24.73
C HIS A 1109 6.29 -14.56 -23.49
N PHE A 1110 7.61 -14.64 -23.68
CA PHE A 1110 8.59 -14.59 -22.58
C PHE A 1110 8.67 -13.19 -21.92
N HIS A 1111 8.63 -12.12 -22.71
CA HIS A 1111 8.82 -10.76 -22.19
C HIS A 1111 7.54 -10.09 -21.70
N PHE A 1112 6.39 -10.40 -22.30
CA PHE A 1112 5.13 -9.73 -22.01
C PHE A 1112 4.13 -10.61 -21.29
N GLU A 1113 3.89 -11.86 -21.70
CA GLU A 1113 2.89 -12.74 -21.07
C GLU A 1113 3.45 -13.40 -19.80
N HIS A 1114 4.58 -14.10 -19.92
CA HIS A 1114 5.19 -14.96 -18.89
C HIS A 1114 6.53 -14.41 -18.40
N ASN A 1115 6.58 -13.10 -18.16
CA ASN A 1115 7.74 -12.45 -17.57
C ASN A 1115 7.85 -12.79 -16.08
N MET A 1116 8.91 -13.48 -15.66
CA MET A 1116 9.08 -13.89 -14.27
C MET A 1116 9.10 -12.73 -13.27
N TRP A 1117 9.58 -11.56 -13.69
CA TRP A 1117 9.65 -10.38 -12.81
C TRP A 1117 8.26 -9.81 -12.55
N HIS A 1118 7.33 -9.92 -13.51
CA HIS A 1118 5.95 -9.51 -13.27
C HIS A 1118 5.30 -10.37 -12.17
N TYR A 1119 5.57 -11.67 -12.12
CA TYR A 1119 5.09 -12.52 -11.01
C TYR A 1119 5.69 -12.10 -9.66
N LEU A 1120 6.99 -11.73 -9.62
CA LEU A 1120 7.58 -11.16 -8.41
C LEU A 1120 6.89 -9.86 -8.00
N TYR A 1121 6.68 -8.94 -8.95
CA TYR A 1121 6.04 -7.65 -8.69
C TYR A 1121 4.60 -7.81 -8.19
N PHE A 1122 3.87 -8.80 -8.71
CA PHE A 1122 2.52 -9.11 -8.24
C PHE A 1122 2.51 -9.63 -6.80
N ILE A 1123 3.45 -10.51 -6.44
CA ILE A 1123 3.56 -11.02 -5.07
C ILE A 1123 3.99 -9.90 -4.11
N VAL A 1124 4.85 -8.98 -4.56
CA VAL A 1124 5.23 -7.79 -3.78
C VAL A 1124 4.04 -6.84 -3.62
N LEU A 1125 3.23 -6.63 -4.66
CA LEU A 1125 1.99 -5.85 -4.59
C LEU A 1125 1.06 -6.39 -3.50
N ILE A 1126 0.78 -7.69 -3.50
CA ILE A 1126 -0.07 -8.35 -2.51
C ILE A 1126 0.49 -8.22 -1.07
N LYS A 1127 1.80 -8.08 -0.90
CA LYS A 1127 2.42 -7.89 0.42
C LYS A 1127 2.35 -6.45 0.93
N VAL A 1128 2.29 -5.46 0.03
CA VAL A 1128 2.31 -4.03 0.38
C VAL A 1128 0.89 -3.46 0.45
N LYS A 1129 -0.02 -3.95 -0.40
CA LYS A 1129 -1.42 -3.49 -0.49
C LYS A 1129 -2.25 -4.03 0.69
N ASP A 1130 -3.23 -3.25 1.15
CA ASP A 1130 -4.13 -3.67 2.23
C ASP A 1130 -5.05 -4.81 1.74
N PRO A 1131 -5.24 -5.88 2.54
CA PRO A 1131 -6.14 -6.97 2.18
C PRO A 1131 -7.58 -6.58 1.86
N THR A 1132 -8.11 -5.49 2.44
CA THR A 1132 -9.49 -5.06 2.14
C THR A 1132 -9.64 -4.47 0.74
N GLU A 1133 -8.54 -4.05 0.10
CA GLU A 1133 -8.55 -3.49 -1.25
C GLU A 1133 -8.22 -4.51 -2.34
N PHE A 1134 -7.99 -5.77 -1.98
CA PHE A 1134 -7.63 -6.79 -2.95
C PHE A 1134 -8.75 -7.01 -3.97
N THR A 1135 -8.38 -7.10 -5.24
CA THR A 1135 -9.30 -7.56 -6.29
C THR A 1135 -9.62 -9.05 -6.12
N GLY A 1136 -10.66 -9.55 -6.79
CA GLY A 1136 -11.03 -10.95 -6.72
C GLY A 1136 -9.87 -11.93 -6.97
N PRO A 1137 -9.10 -11.75 -8.06
CA PRO A 1137 -7.91 -12.56 -8.34
C PRO A 1137 -6.76 -12.36 -7.34
N GLU A 1138 -6.53 -11.13 -6.85
CA GLU A 1138 -5.48 -10.84 -5.84
C GLU A 1138 -5.73 -11.60 -4.54
N SER A 1139 -6.96 -11.59 -4.03
CA SER A 1139 -7.35 -12.32 -2.82
C SER A 1139 -7.14 -13.82 -2.96
N TYR A 1140 -7.48 -14.40 -4.13
CA TYR A 1140 -7.22 -15.81 -4.42
C TYR A 1140 -5.72 -16.13 -4.37
N VAL A 1141 -4.88 -15.33 -5.03
CA VAL A 1141 -3.43 -15.55 -5.02
C VAL A 1141 -2.85 -15.33 -3.62
N HIS A 1142 -3.33 -14.34 -2.86
CA HIS A 1142 -2.93 -14.11 -1.48
C HIS A 1142 -3.15 -15.36 -0.61
N GLU A 1143 -4.33 -15.99 -0.71
CA GLU A 1143 -4.64 -17.22 0.00
C GLU A 1143 -3.71 -18.38 -0.41
N MET A 1144 -3.46 -18.55 -1.72
CA MET A 1144 -2.56 -19.58 -2.23
C MET A 1144 -1.11 -19.38 -1.77
N VAL A 1145 -0.63 -18.14 -1.76
CA VAL A 1145 0.72 -17.76 -1.26
C VAL A 1145 0.82 -18.03 0.24
N LYS A 1146 -0.20 -17.67 1.02
CA LYS A 1146 -0.26 -17.94 2.47
C LYS A 1146 -0.18 -19.44 2.78
N HIS A 1147 -0.82 -20.28 1.97
CA HIS A 1147 -0.76 -21.74 2.07
C HIS A 1147 0.47 -22.38 1.39
N ARG A 1148 1.34 -21.57 0.77
CA ARG A 1148 2.51 -22.03 -0.03
C ARG A 1148 2.13 -23.01 -1.15
N CYS A 1149 0.96 -22.83 -1.75
CA CYS A 1149 0.50 -23.61 -2.90
C CYS A 1149 0.93 -22.95 -4.21
N LEU A 1150 1.60 -23.69 -5.10
CA LEU A 1150 2.13 -23.19 -6.39
C LEU A 1150 1.24 -23.56 -7.59
N GLU A 1151 0.02 -24.03 -7.36
CA GLU A 1151 -0.90 -24.46 -8.42
C GLU A 1151 -1.49 -23.28 -9.21
N TRP A 1152 -1.41 -22.06 -8.67
CA TRP A 1152 -1.89 -20.85 -9.34
C TRP A 1152 -0.98 -20.38 -10.48
N PHE A 1153 0.25 -20.89 -10.57
CA PHE A 1153 1.11 -20.65 -11.73
C PHE A 1153 0.64 -21.48 -12.94
N PRO A 1154 0.64 -20.93 -14.16
CA PRO A 1154 0.33 -21.71 -15.35
C PRO A 1154 1.37 -22.81 -15.56
N ARG A 1155 0.93 -24.03 -15.86
CA ARG A 1155 1.79 -25.19 -16.10
C ARG A 1155 1.47 -25.83 -17.44
N LEU A 1156 2.44 -25.84 -18.35
CA LEU A 1156 2.33 -26.39 -19.71
C LEU A 1156 1.12 -25.86 -20.50
N LYS A 1157 0.66 -24.64 -20.18
CA LYS A 1157 -0.47 -23.96 -20.81
C LYS A 1157 -0.21 -22.46 -20.86
N ALA A 1158 -0.80 -21.78 -21.84
CA ALA A 1158 -0.80 -20.34 -22.01
C ALA A 1158 -2.11 -19.93 -22.72
N ILE A 1159 -2.63 -18.72 -22.46
CA ILE A 1159 -3.88 -18.25 -23.08
C ILE A 1159 -3.72 -18.14 -24.60
N SER A 1160 -2.57 -17.64 -25.06
CA SER A 1160 -2.23 -17.48 -26.48
C SER A 1160 -2.26 -18.78 -27.30
N LEU A 1161 -2.18 -19.94 -26.63
CA LEU A 1161 -2.27 -21.27 -27.26
C LEU A 1161 -3.65 -21.93 -27.11
N ALA A 1162 -4.49 -21.46 -26.19
CA ALA A 1162 -5.79 -22.08 -25.88
C ALA A 1162 -6.90 -21.72 -26.88
N VAL A 1163 -6.70 -20.69 -27.71
CA VAL A 1163 -7.70 -20.20 -28.69
C VAL A 1163 -8.00 -21.21 -29.82
N GLU A 1164 -7.21 -22.29 -29.95
CA GLU A 1164 -7.46 -23.32 -30.97
C GLU A 1164 -8.49 -24.40 -30.59
N ASP A 1165 -9.00 -24.43 -29.35
CA ASP A 1165 -10.12 -25.34 -29.01
C ASP A 1165 -11.46 -24.93 -29.70
N VAL A 1166 -11.52 -23.77 -30.33
CA VAL A 1166 -12.66 -23.30 -31.16
C VAL A 1166 -12.90 -24.21 -32.37
N ASP A 1167 -11.85 -24.84 -32.93
CA ASP A 1167 -12.03 -25.82 -34.01
C ASP A 1167 -12.74 -27.10 -33.53
N GLY A 1168 -12.61 -27.43 -32.24
CA GLY A 1168 -13.37 -28.49 -31.58
C GLY A 1168 -14.84 -28.13 -31.44
N GLU A 1169 -15.14 -26.94 -30.93
CA GLU A 1169 -16.52 -26.44 -30.75
C GLU A 1169 -17.25 -26.23 -32.09
N GLN A 1170 -16.56 -25.74 -33.12
CA GLN A 1170 -17.12 -25.59 -34.46
C GLN A 1170 -17.52 -26.96 -35.07
N ASN A 1171 -16.77 -28.01 -34.76
CA ASN A 1171 -17.11 -29.38 -35.19
C ASN A 1171 -18.29 -29.95 -34.41
N GLU A 1172 -18.41 -29.67 -33.11
CA GLU A 1172 -19.60 -30.02 -32.33
C GLU A 1172 -20.84 -29.26 -32.80
N TRP A 1173 -20.72 -27.96 -33.10
CA TRP A 1173 -21.80 -27.14 -33.63
C TRP A 1173 -22.26 -27.63 -35.01
N ARG A 1174 -21.32 -28.00 -35.90
CA ARG A 1174 -21.64 -28.66 -37.17
C ARG A 1174 -22.36 -29.99 -36.96
N SER A 1175 -21.93 -30.80 -35.99
CA SER A 1175 -22.58 -32.07 -35.66
C SER A 1175 -24.02 -31.85 -35.18
N LEU A 1176 -24.23 -30.90 -34.27
CA LEU A 1176 -25.55 -30.49 -33.74
C LEU A 1176 -26.45 -29.91 -34.83
N HIS A 1177 -25.90 -29.08 -35.73
CA HIS A 1177 -26.63 -28.54 -36.87
C HIS A 1177 -27.10 -29.65 -37.81
N ASN A 1178 -26.23 -30.62 -38.12
CA ASN A 1178 -26.59 -31.79 -38.92
C ASN A 1178 -27.68 -32.65 -38.23
N GLN A 1179 -27.64 -32.80 -36.91
CA GLN A 1179 -28.70 -33.48 -36.16
C GLN A 1179 -30.03 -32.72 -36.21
N LEU A 1180 -30.00 -31.39 -36.08
CA LEU A 1180 -31.19 -30.55 -36.18
C LEU A 1180 -31.82 -30.65 -37.57
N GLU A 1181 -31.00 -30.55 -38.62
CA GLU A 1181 -31.47 -30.67 -40.01
C GLU A 1181 -32.08 -32.05 -40.29
N ALA A 1182 -31.46 -33.12 -39.77
CA ALA A 1182 -32.03 -34.48 -39.86
C ALA A 1182 -33.38 -34.59 -39.14
N THR A 1183 -33.51 -34.02 -37.93
CA THR A 1183 -34.80 -33.99 -37.22
C THR A 1183 -35.85 -33.13 -37.93
N GLN A 1184 -35.47 -32.00 -38.50
CA GLN A 1184 -36.38 -31.15 -39.28
C GLN A 1184 -36.86 -31.85 -40.55
N GLY A 1185 -35.97 -32.58 -41.25
CA GLY A 1185 -36.32 -33.42 -42.38
C GLY A 1185 -37.31 -34.53 -42.00
N LEU A 1186 -37.07 -35.21 -40.87
CA LEU A 1186 -38.01 -36.21 -40.33
C LEU A 1186 -39.38 -35.61 -40.01
N VAL A 1187 -39.43 -34.42 -39.41
CA VAL A 1187 -40.68 -33.71 -39.11
C VAL A 1187 -41.42 -33.31 -40.39
N GLN A 1188 -40.72 -32.86 -41.42
CA GLN A 1188 -41.34 -32.55 -42.72
C GLN A 1188 -41.90 -33.80 -43.41
N ILE A 1189 -41.16 -34.91 -43.38
CA ILE A 1189 -41.63 -36.20 -43.92
C ILE A 1189 -42.87 -36.66 -43.15
N LEU A 1190 -42.85 -36.60 -41.82
CA LEU A 1190 -43.99 -36.99 -40.99
C LEU A 1190 -45.21 -36.09 -41.25
N SER A 1191 -44.99 -34.77 -41.39
CA SER A 1191 -46.05 -33.82 -41.74
C SER A 1191 -46.63 -34.11 -43.12
N SER A 1192 -45.77 -34.43 -44.10
CA SER A 1192 -46.20 -34.81 -45.46
C SER A 1192 -47.03 -36.10 -45.44
N GLN A 1193 -46.57 -37.12 -44.71
CA GLN A 1193 -47.32 -38.36 -44.52
C GLN A 1193 -48.67 -38.12 -43.83
N LEU A 1194 -48.73 -37.27 -42.81
CA LEU A 1194 -49.99 -36.91 -42.15
C LEU A 1194 -50.95 -36.19 -43.11
N THR A 1195 -50.45 -35.28 -43.95
CA THR A 1195 -51.28 -34.61 -44.97
C THR A 1195 -51.77 -35.57 -46.05
N GLU A 1196 -50.92 -36.49 -46.51
CA GLU A 1196 -51.31 -37.49 -47.49
C GLU A 1196 -52.35 -38.46 -46.93
N LEU A 1197 -52.18 -38.90 -45.68
CA LEU A 1197 -53.10 -39.78 -44.98
C LEU A 1197 -54.45 -39.09 -44.71
N ARG A 1198 -54.44 -37.80 -44.38
CA ARG A 1198 -55.64 -36.97 -44.32
C ARG A 1198 -56.34 -36.92 -45.68
N ASP A 1199 -55.60 -36.68 -46.76
CA ASP A 1199 -56.18 -36.54 -48.09
C ASP A 1199 -56.76 -37.89 -48.57
N GLN A 1200 -56.06 -39.00 -48.33
CA GLN A 1200 -56.58 -40.36 -48.56
C GLN A 1200 -57.85 -40.64 -47.75
N MET A 1201 -57.90 -40.23 -46.47
CA MET A 1201 -59.10 -40.36 -45.64
C MET A 1201 -60.26 -39.52 -46.19
N THR A 1202 -60.01 -38.31 -46.68
CA THR A 1202 -61.06 -37.49 -47.31
C THR A 1202 -61.54 -38.07 -48.64
N GLU A 1203 -60.64 -38.64 -49.44
CA GLU A 1203 -60.97 -39.24 -50.72
C GLU A 1203 -61.74 -40.56 -50.53
N GLN A 1204 -61.35 -41.39 -49.56
CA GLN A 1204 -62.16 -42.53 -49.12
C GLN A 1204 -63.56 -42.10 -48.67
N ARG A 1205 -63.67 -40.97 -47.96
CA ARG A 1205 -64.96 -40.43 -47.51
C ARG A 1205 -65.82 -39.99 -48.70
N LYS A 1206 -65.22 -39.33 -49.71
CA LYS A 1206 -65.90 -38.99 -50.97
C LYS A 1206 -66.31 -40.23 -51.76
N GLN A 1207 -65.47 -41.26 -51.83
CA GLN A 1207 -65.82 -42.54 -52.47
C GLN A 1207 -66.96 -43.25 -51.74
N LYS A 1208 -66.94 -43.29 -50.39
CA LYS A 1208 -68.05 -43.80 -49.59
C LYS A 1208 -69.34 -42.99 -49.79
N GLN A 1209 -69.26 -41.66 -49.89
CA GLN A 1209 -70.41 -40.82 -50.23
C GLN A 1209 -70.92 -41.08 -51.65
N ARG A 1210 -70.04 -41.29 -52.64
CA ARG A 1210 -70.43 -41.67 -54.01
C ARG A 1210 -71.09 -43.05 -54.04
N MET A 1211 -70.57 -44.04 -53.32
CA MET A 1211 -71.23 -45.34 -53.16
C MET A 1211 -72.56 -45.23 -52.40
N GLY A 1212 -72.66 -44.33 -51.43
CA GLY A 1212 -73.92 -44.02 -50.73
C GLY A 1212 -74.96 -43.36 -51.63
N LEU A 1213 -74.55 -42.50 -52.57
CA LEU A 1213 -75.42 -41.84 -53.55
C LEU A 1213 -75.87 -42.77 -54.68
N LEU A 1214 -75.11 -43.83 -54.97
CA LEU A 1214 -75.47 -44.85 -55.96
C LEU A 1214 -76.39 -45.96 -55.40
N ASN A 1215 -76.59 -46.00 -54.07
CA ASN A 1215 -77.44 -46.97 -53.38
C ASN A 1215 -78.65 -46.34 -52.66
N THR A 1216 -79.36 -45.46 -53.37
CA THR A 1216 -80.69 -44.98 -52.97
C THR A 1216 -81.66 -45.23 -54.13
N THR A 1217 -82.28 -46.41 -54.27
CA THR A 1217 -83.63 -46.77 -53.76
C THR A 1217 -84.09 -48.07 -54.49
N PRO A 1218 -85.19 -48.78 -54.11
CA PRO A 1218 -85.38 -49.56 -52.88
C PRO A 1218 -86.01 -50.98 -53.15
N SER A 1219 -85.60 -52.05 -52.45
CA SER A 1219 -86.40 -53.28 -52.11
C SER A 1219 -85.46 -54.39 -51.62
N LEU A 1220 -85.64 -54.95 -50.41
CA LEU A 1220 -86.55 -56.06 -50.08
C LEU A 1220 -86.08 -57.39 -50.68
N LEU A 1221 -85.26 -58.15 -49.92
CA LEU A 1221 -85.30 -59.62 -49.71
C LEU A 1221 -83.91 -60.26 -49.50
N ASN A 1222 -83.84 -60.99 -48.38
CA ASN A 1222 -83.12 -62.25 -48.16
C ASN A 1222 -81.58 -62.21 -48.11
N LEU A 1223 -81.02 -62.42 -46.92
CA LEU A 1223 -80.70 -63.74 -46.32
C LEU A 1223 -79.64 -64.51 -47.11
N GLY A 1224 -78.43 -64.55 -46.56
CA GLY A 1224 -77.40 -65.51 -46.97
C GLY A 1224 -76.00 -64.92 -46.86
N ASN A 1225 -75.17 -65.56 -46.04
CA ASN A 1225 -73.70 -65.41 -45.98
C ASN A 1225 -73.13 -64.33 -45.06
N GLY A 1226 -73.43 -64.47 -43.77
CA GLY A 1226 -72.32 -64.54 -42.81
C GLY A 1226 -71.44 -65.76 -43.09
N VAL A 1227 -70.25 -65.80 -42.48
CA VAL A 1227 -69.38 -66.98 -42.32
C VAL A 1227 -68.15 -67.11 -43.25
N LEU A 1228 -67.82 -66.16 -44.13
CA LEU A 1228 -66.54 -66.27 -44.90
C LEU A 1228 -65.52 -65.13 -44.78
N GLN A 1229 -65.78 -64.06 -44.03
CA GLN A 1229 -64.79 -62.97 -43.87
C GLN A 1229 -64.38 -62.68 -42.41
N GLN A 1230 -65.04 -63.30 -41.43
CA GLN A 1230 -64.61 -63.28 -40.02
C GLN A 1230 -63.45 -64.25 -39.72
N GLN A 1231 -63.04 -65.10 -40.67
CA GLN A 1231 -61.95 -66.07 -40.48
C GLN A 1231 -60.58 -65.56 -40.98
N GLN A 1232 -60.53 -64.44 -41.71
CA GLN A 1232 -59.28 -63.91 -42.28
C GLN A 1232 -58.67 -62.77 -41.46
N GLN A 1233 -59.47 -62.06 -40.66
CA GLN A 1233 -58.97 -61.02 -39.74
C GLN A 1233 -58.36 -61.61 -38.45
N HIS A 1234 -58.78 -62.80 -38.02
CA HIS A 1234 -58.20 -63.48 -36.87
C HIS A 1234 -56.82 -64.13 -37.13
N TYR A 1235 -56.41 -64.26 -38.40
CA TYR A 1235 -55.11 -64.87 -38.77
C TYR A 1235 -54.01 -63.83 -39.01
N GLN A 1236 -54.36 -62.60 -39.41
CA GLN A 1236 -53.38 -61.52 -39.63
C GLN A 1236 -53.02 -60.75 -38.34
N GLN A 1237 -53.91 -60.73 -37.35
CA GLN A 1237 -53.65 -60.06 -36.07
C GLN A 1237 -52.70 -60.87 -35.15
N ASN A 1238 -52.49 -62.16 -35.44
CA ASN A 1238 -51.55 -63.05 -34.72
C ASN A 1238 -50.17 -63.18 -35.39
N GLN A 1239 -49.91 -62.53 -36.53
CA GLN A 1239 -48.60 -62.53 -37.22
C GLN A 1239 -47.78 -61.24 -37.02
N ALA A 1240 -48.37 -60.17 -36.51
CA ALA A 1240 -47.65 -58.91 -36.23
C ALA A 1240 -47.05 -58.85 -34.81
N LEU A 1241 -47.47 -59.72 -33.89
CA LEU A 1241 -47.00 -59.80 -32.50
C LEU A 1241 -45.80 -60.76 -32.31
N SER A 1242 -45.17 -61.23 -33.38
CA SER A 1242 -44.03 -62.16 -33.33
C SER A 1242 -42.73 -61.65 -33.97
N ASN A 1243 -42.64 -60.38 -34.37
CA ASN A 1243 -41.41 -59.80 -34.95
C ASN A 1243 -40.70 -58.76 -34.06
N ASP A 1244 -41.16 -58.53 -32.82
CA ASP A 1244 -40.45 -57.75 -31.79
C ASP A 1244 -39.43 -58.60 -30.98
N ARG A 1245 -38.68 -59.45 -31.67
CA ARG A 1245 -37.45 -60.09 -31.16
C ARG A 1245 -36.47 -60.37 -32.31
N ASN A 1246 -35.70 -59.34 -32.67
CA ASN A 1246 -34.26 -59.41 -32.96
C ASN A 1246 -33.69 -57.99 -33.05
#